data_AF-A0A1T5G828-F1
#
_entry.id   AF-A0A1T5G828-F1
#
_cell.length_a   1.000
_cell.length_b   1.000
_cell.length_c   1.000
_cell.angle_alpha   90.00
_cell.angle_beta   90.00
_cell.angle_gamma   90.00
#
_symmetry.space_group_name_H-M   'P 1'
#
loop_
_entity.id
_entity.type
_entity.pdbx_description
1 polymer ?
#
loop_
_entity_poly.entity_id
_entity_poly.type
_entity_poly.pdbx_seq_one_letter_code
_entity_poly.pdbx_strand_id
1 'polypeptide(L)'
;MNKKLLFTAAAIPAALFVPTVAGAAGTDTVTVTGKNTVNETLKASIENLPASSIVKGYQWYYVGGSNDSTNKPISGATTASFTVPVEAAGKAVFVEATTTEGNKYKSEPRSINELKLSITKPRIESSSKYAVPGESVQVGGAIVTDDAGAKLQSNQITYSYQWFYKVGESFTIIDGATKDTYRIPNNALTDGITDIMVKVQAKVGTSLVESAESDVITISNEPSDSMIEEIKTLLVNDNTYNVTSLESFKAKVTELESKYEALSAAAKANVKNYDVLKRAAVDVDVISKLNEKVDKVKEINEKDLPKYLKEIDEAYDKLDLLQRSLDLNDALYNSIKNILKDPTDIEEFKEVRRLNQAIVALLDYKSSFVTYVPTSIESLKSAVETIEKDIAKLSQNYRATVQNQVILSDAKSDIKKVEQFIKLFDKLSPKESPSKQVTTAKSIRTAYEKLTYKQLQLVPTEYKHTLLQAENAENNQIDNLNREIDSYVGDVDDSYPIDPSKDSWQGHVNNVNRIINEYKGLTKNSAAKIVGYDSLITLQKDFKAAEKIIKDMDAYQKLSETPGVAESKLKTNYTNVLKAYNKLTSLQQSLVYNANDFLLNTPTITVNVNGKEPADKAAALALKAEVEKLANVTKYTFAQFESAVNAATTKYKNLSSGGRKYVTNYYLLTAASKDLSGVKSFHKKVQAARQETDAAKQAKKIQTVQTAYAKLPANQQHLAKQQYEDLLNNRLEDAPDVTTLNNEIAKIVSNDNETYTVSIEKINELSIEYKKLSSSDKKRITNASILTTAVSDVKKVESFMKTYEKSFTSNPTTVIKAFNKLTSKQMSLVSPEIRQSIIDKDKGQQQSNESALKLVESINSLLVNGEYIDDLETKVKEIRTAYDALSSSEKSVVKNYSKLTQAESDLKKVADVHALYVPSTDDNAAARKAWQTAYGKLSKKLEILYNKMYVNDL
;
A
#
# COMPACT_ATOMS: atom_id res chain seq x y z
N MET A 1 -70.63 -15.68 14.58
CA MET A 1 -71.76 -16.63 14.41
C MET A 1 -72.19 -17.17 15.77
N ASN A 2 -73.50 -17.17 15.98
CA ASN A 2 -74.32 -17.90 16.95
C ASN A 2 -74.13 -17.76 18.46
N LYS A 3 -75.08 -17.00 19.02
CA LYS A 3 -75.54 -17.00 20.41
C LYS A 3 -76.17 -18.35 20.79
N LYS A 4 -75.71 -18.85 21.93
CA LYS A 4 -76.47 -19.28 23.13
C LYS A 4 -77.66 -20.25 23.00
N LEU A 5 -77.50 -21.30 23.82
CA LEU A 5 -78.42 -21.88 24.81
C LEU A 5 -79.49 -22.91 24.38
N LEU A 6 -79.22 -24.11 24.90
CA LEU A 6 -80.14 -25.17 25.33
C LEU A 6 -81.09 -24.64 26.44
N PHE A 7 -82.20 -25.24 26.89
CA PHE A 7 -82.60 -26.64 27.04
C PHE A 7 -84.15 -26.70 27.23
N THR A 8 -84.69 -27.85 26.84
CA THR A 8 -85.99 -28.52 27.14
C THR A 8 -86.26 -28.67 28.66
N ALA A 9 -87.37 -29.16 29.24
CA ALA A 9 -88.74 -29.58 28.93
C ALA A 9 -89.40 -29.98 30.30
N ALA A 10 -90.63 -30.53 30.23
CA ALA A 10 -91.39 -31.29 31.24
C ALA A 10 -92.26 -30.46 32.20
N ALA A 11 -93.60 -30.55 32.22
CA ALA A 11 -94.56 -31.68 32.26
C ALA A 11 -94.70 -32.33 33.65
N ILE A 12 -95.84 -31.99 34.29
CA ILE A 12 -96.77 -32.68 35.24
C ILE A 12 -96.31 -34.00 35.90
N PRO A 13 -96.68 -34.33 37.17
CA PRO A 13 -98.07 -34.59 37.64
C PRO A 13 -98.29 -34.00 39.08
N ALA A 14 -99.35 -34.15 39.86
CA ALA A 14 -100.39 -35.15 40.02
C ALA A 14 -101.46 -34.61 41.01
N ALA A 15 -102.46 -35.46 41.27
CA ALA A 15 -103.29 -35.56 42.47
C ALA A 15 -104.68 -34.92 42.41
N LEU A 16 -105.61 -35.77 41.97
CA LEU A 16 -107.01 -35.84 42.39
C LEU A 16 -107.15 -35.69 43.91
N PHE A 17 -107.98 -34.75 44.34
CA PHE A 17 -108.78 -34.87 45.55
C PHE A 17 -110.18 -34.35 45.24
N VAL A 18 -111.16 -35.25 45.32
CA VAL A 18 -112.56 -34.88 45.51
C VAL A 18 -112.77 -34.77 47.02
N PRO A 19 -113.47 -33.72 47.48
CA PRO A 19 -114.50 -33.97 48.47
C PRO A 19 -115.82 -33.30 48.08
N THR A 20 -116.85 -34.14 48.07
CA THR A 20 -118.27 -33.79 48.17
C THR A 20 -118.54 -33.07 49.50
N VAL A 21 -119.17 -31.89 49.48
CA VAL A 21 -120.13 -31.49 50.53
C VAL A 21 -121.19 -30.53 49.97
N ALA A 22 -122.44 -30.92 50.23
CA ALA A 22 -123.65 -30.14 50.44
C ALA A 22 -124.14 -29.17 49.36
N GLY A 23 -125.40 -29.40 48.98
CA GLY A 23 -126.14 -28.51 48.12
C GLY A 23 -126.28 -27.10 48.69
N ALA A 24 -126.02 -26.14 47.83
CA ALA A 24 -126.70 -24.86 47.85
C ALA A 24 -127.35 -24.75 46.48
N ALA A 25 -128.68 -24.60 46.46
CA ALA A 25 -129.40 -24.20 45.25
C ALA A 25 -128.82 -22.85 44.81
N GLY A 26 -127.97 -22.87 43.78
CA GLY A 26 -127.18 -21.74 43.32
C GLY A 26 -127.29 -21.60 41.81
N THR A 27 -127.62 -20.40 41.36
CA THR A 27 -127.87 -19.98 39.99
C THR A 27 -126.77 -20.40 39.01
N ASP A 28 -127.15 -20.99 37.88
CA ASP A 28 -126.27 -21.39 36.76
C ASP A 28 -125.39 -20.21 36.25
N THR A 29 -124.05 -20.26 36.42
CA THR A 29 -123.11 -19.16 36.05
C THR A 29 -121.69 -19.61 35.63
N VAL A 30 -120.90 -18.73 34.98
CA VAL A 30 -119.49 -18.96 34.54
C VAL A 30 -118.51 -18.41 35.57
N THR A 31 -117.44 -19.11 35.89
CA THR A 31 -116.36 -18.58 36.77
C THR A 31 -115.10 -18.24 35.98
N VAL A 32 -114.28 -17.32 36.48
CA VAL A 32 -113.00 -16.96 35.86
C VAL A 32 -111.87 -17.26 36.85
N THR A 33 -110.75 -17.80 36.37
CA THR A 33 -109.51 -18.05 37.10
C THR A 33 -108.31 -17.39 36.41
N GLY A 34 -107.18 -17.21 37.10
CA GLY A 34 -105.99 -16.52 36.59
C GLY A 34 -105.60 -15.28 37.41
N LYS A 35 -104.44 -14.68 37.12
CA LYS A 35 -103.97 -13.45 37.76
C LYS A 35 -104.52 -12.23 37.03
N ASN A 36 -104.91 -11.21 37.78
CA ASN A 36 -105.54 -10.01 37.24
C ASN A 36 -104.52 -8.95 36.80
N THR A 37 -103.34 -9.35 36.32
CA THR A 37 -102.30 -8.41 35.87
C THR A 37 -102.23 -8.39 34.35
N VAL A 38 -101.82 -7.25 33.79
CA VAL A 38 -101.58 -7.12 32.35
C VAL A 38 -100.58 -8.16 31.86
N ASN A 39 -100.79 -8.66 30.65
CA ASN A 39 -100.06 -9.73 29.97
C ASN A 39 -100.18 -11.13 30.63
N GLU A 40 -100.92 -11.29 31.74
CA GLU A 40 -101.29 -12.61 32.27
C GLU A 40 -102.56 -13.15 31.59
N THR A 41 -102.79 -14.46 31.66
CA THR A 41 -103.94 -15.13 31.04
C THR A 41 -105.04 -15.44 32.05
N LEU A 42 -106.25 -14.94 31.80
CA LEU A 42 -107.49 -15.32 32.48
C LEU A 42 -108.18 -16.48 31.75
N LYS A 43 -108.83 -17.37 32.49
CA LYS A 43 -109.53 -18.55 31.96
C LYS A 43 -110.95 -18.67 32.51
N ALA A 44 -111.92 -18.78 31.62
CA ALA A 44 -113.32 -19.07 31.92
C ALA A 44 -113.52 -20.57 32.20
N SER A 45 -114.26 -20.90 33.26
CA SER A 45 -114.68 -22.26 33.63
C SER A 45 -116.20 -22.34 33.65
N ILE A 46 -116.72 -23.42 33.06
CA ILE A 46 -118.15 -23.70 32.88
C ILE A 46 -118.65 -24.80 33.81
N GLU A 47 -117.84 -25.20 34.79
CA GLU A 47 -118.16 -26.29 35.74
C GLU A 47 -119.44 -26.03 36.56
N ASN A 48 -119.84 -24.76 36.70
CA ASN A 48 -121.04 -24.34 37.43
C ASN A 48 -122.28 -24.17 36.53
N LEU A 49 -122.26 -24.68 35.28
CA LEU A 49 -123.42 -24.72 34.39
C LEU A 49 -124.15 -26.07 34.50
N PRO A 50 -125.46 -26.16 34.15
CA PRO A 50 -126.21 -27.42 34.15
C PRO A 50 -125.49 -28.50 33.33
N ALA A 51 -125.48 -29.75 33.80
CA ALA A 51 -124.67 -30.84 33.23
C ALA A 51 -124.91 -31.14 31.72
N SER A 52 -126.03 -30.69 31.14
CA SER A 52 -126.34 -30.78 29.71
C SER A 52 -125.87 -29.59 28.86
N SER A 53 -125.28 -28.55 29.45
CA SER A 53 -124.91 -27.29 28.78
C SER A 53 -123.61 -27.42 27.99
N ILE A 54 -123.69 -27.56 26.66
CA ILE A 54 -122.51 -27.52 25.77
C ILE A 54 -122.26 -26.09 25.29
N VAL A 55 -121.12 -25.48 25.65
CA VAL A 55 -120.75 -24.11 25.25
C VAL A 55 -120.18 -24.07 23.83
N LYS A 56 -120.78 -23.24 22.95
CA LYS A 56 -120.35 -23.04 21.56
C LYS A 56 -119.38 -21.88 21.36
N GLY A 57 -119.27 -20.96 22.32
CA GLY A 57 -118.37 -19.81 22.20
C GLY A 57 -118.31 -18.95 23.45
N TYR A 58 -117.25 -18.14 23.53
CA TYR A 58 -117.02 -17.17 24.59
C TYR A 58 -116.90 -15.77 23.98
N GLN A 59 -117.16 -14.74 24.77
CA GLN A 59 -116.76 -13.38 24.47
C GLN A 59 -116.42 -12.66 25.77
N TRP A 60 -115.23 -12.08 25.82
CA TRP A 60 -114.81 -11.23 26.95
C TRP A 60 -115.25 -9.79 26.71
N TYR A 61 -115.64 -9.11 27.77
CA TYR A 61 -116.13 -7.74 27.73
C TYR A 61 -115.42 -6.90 28.77
N TYR A 62 -115.19 -5.63 28.44
CA TYR A 62 -115.02 -4.59 29.43
C TYR A 62 -116.37 -4.28 30.07
N VAL A 63 -116.37 -4.20 31.39
CA VAL A 63 -117.55 -3.76 32.15
C VAL A 63 -117.73 -2.26 31.90
N GLY A 64 -118.95 -1.85 31.54
CA GLY A 64 -119.31 -0.44 31.40
C GLY A 64 -119.19 0.27 32.75
N GLY A 65 -118.61 1.49 32.75
CA GLY A 65 -118.51 2.30 33.97
C GLY A 65 -119.89 2.75 34.46
N SER A 66 -119.98 3.32 35.66
CA SER A 66 -121.24 3.72 36.32
C SER A 66 -122.18 4.64 35.51
N ASN A 67 -121.70 5.21 34.40
CA ASN A 67 -122.45 6.11 33.50
C ASN A 67 -122.67 5.56 32.07
N ASP A 68 -122.25 4.33 31.76
CA ASP A 68 -122.45 3.69 30.45
C ASP A 68 -122.98 2.25 30.67
N SER A 69 -124.27 2.04 30.41
CA SER A 69 -124.97 0.78 30.71
C SER A 69 -124.70 -0.34 29.71
N THR A 70 -123.79 -0.13 28.75
CA THR A 70 -123.46 -1.12 27.70
C THR A 70 -122.04 -1.66 27.84
N ASN A 71 -121.93 -2.96 28.10
CA ASN A 71 -120.63 -3.67 28.16
C ASN A 71 -120.00 -3.79 26.77
N LYS A 72 -118.72 -3.44 26.62
CA LYS A 72 -118.00 -3.41 25.32
C LYS A 72 -117.20 -4.69 25.10
N PRO A 73 -117.35 -5.41 23.97
CA PRO A 73 -116.58 -6.62 23.71
C PRO A 73 -115.10 -6.28 23.55
N ILE A 74 -114.24 -7.10 24.18
CA ILE A 74 -112.79 -7.04 23.97
C ILE A 74 -112.50 -7.72 22.65
N SER A 75 -112.01 -6.93 21.69
CA SER A 75 -111.78 -7.39 20.32
C SER A 75 -110.84 -8.61 20.30
N GLY A 76 -111.27 -9.67 19.59
CA GLY A 76 -110.50 -10.92 19.44
C GLY A 76 -110.54 -11.88 20.62
N ALA A 77 -111.11 -11.49 21.76
CA ALA A 77 -111.20 -12.32 22.96
C ALA A 77 -112.46 -13.21 22.93
N THR A 78 -112.48 -14.22 22.06
CA THR A 78 -113.65 -15.10 21.83
C THR A 78 -113.48 -16.53 22.34
N THR A 79 -112.39 -16.81 23.06
CA THR A 79 -112.08 -18.15 23.57
C THR A 79 -112.20 -18.21 25.09
N ALA A 80 -112.18 -19.43 25.65
CA ALA A 80 -112.21 -19.63 27.09
C ALA A 80 -110.99 -19.02 27.80
N SER A 81 -109.87 -18.80 27.10
CA SER A 81 -108.67 -18.15 27.65
C SER A 81 -108.44 -16.77 27.01
N PHE A 82 -107.98 -15.82 27.80
CA PHE A 82 -107.80 -14.43 27.40
C PHE A 82 -106.56 -13.84 28.07
N THR A 83 -105.57 -13.40 27.27
CA THR A 83 -104.45 -12.63 27.80
C THR A 83 -104.85 -11.19 27.97
N VAL A 84 -104.68 -10.67 29.18
CA VAL A 84 -105.09 -9.32 29.57
C VAL A 84 -104.22 -8.31 28.80
N PRO A 85 -104.79 -7.49 27.90
CA PRO A 85 -104.03 -6.51 27.14
C PRO A 85 -103.71 -5.28 28.02
N VAL A 86 -102.74 -4.46 27.61
CA VAL A 86 -102.34 -3.25 28.37
C VAL A 86 -103.49 -2.25 28.54
N GLU A 87 -104.45 -2.25 27.61
CA GLU A 87 -105.66 -1.42 27.63
C GLU A 87 -106.69 -1.86 28.68
N ALA A 88 -106.53 -3.07 29.24
CA ALA A 88 -107.39 -3.61 30.29
C ALA A 88 -106.94 -3.21 31.70
N ALA A 89 -105.73 -2.66 31.88
CA ALA A 89 -105.24 -2.19 33.16
C ALA A 89 -106.25 -1.24 33.85
N GLY A 90 -106.56 -1.48 35.12
CA GLY A 90 -107.51 -0.67 35.90
C GLY A 90 -108.98 -0.86 35.55
N LYS A 91 -109.31 -1.70 34.57
CA LYS A 91 -110.70 -1.97 34.16
C LYS A 91 -111.18 -3.30 34.70
N ALA A 92 -112.49 -3.45 34.85
CA ALA A 92 -113.10 -4.75 35.12
C ALA A 92 -113.47 -5.45 33.81
N VAL A 93 -113.23 -6.76 33.76
CA VAL A 93 -113.57 -7.62 32.63
C VAL A 93 -114.45 -8.77 33.10
N PHE A 94 -115.38 -9.22 32.26
CA PHE A 94 -116.13 -10.45 32.48
C PHE A 94 -116.24 -11.23 31.17
N VAL A 95 -116.60 -12.50 31.27
CA VAL A 95 -116.81 -13.38 30.11
C VAL A 95 -118.25 -13.81 30.01
N GLU A 96 -118.78 -13.83 28.79
CA GLU A 96 -120.06 -14.44 28.46
C GLU A 96 -119.79 -15.76 27.71
N ALA A 97 -120.29 -16.88 28.23
CA ALA A 97 -120.30 -18.17 27.55
C ALA A 97 -121.69 -18.41 26.95
N THR A 98 -121.74 -18.77 25.67
CA THR A 98 -123.00 -19.07 24.96
C THR A 98 -123.10 -20.57 24.67
N THR A 99 -124.21 -21.21 24.99
CA THR A 99 -124.44 -22.64 24.69
C THR A 99 -124.88 -22.88 23.25
N THR A 100 -124.81 -24.14 22.80
CA THR A 100 -125.34 -24.59 21.50
C THR A 100 -126.81 -24.22 21.34
N GLU A 101 -127.60 -24.37 22.41
CA GLU A 101 -129.03 -24.00 22.50
C GLU A 101 -129.28 -22.48 22.52
N GLY A 102 -128.22 -21.67 22.64
CA GLY A 102 -128.30 -20.21 22.61
C GLY A 102 -128.41 -19.53 23.97
N ASN A 103 -128.41 -20.28 25.08
CA ASN A 103 -128.41 -19.72 26.43
C ASN A 103 -127.08 -19.04 26.74
N LYS A 104 -127.13 -17.89 27.42
CA LYS A 104 -125.95 -17.07 27.74
C LYS A 104 -125.74 -17.01 29.24
N TYR A 105 -124.53 -17.34 29.67
CA TYR A 105 -124.11 -17.30 31.06
C TYR A 105 -122.92 -16.34 31.19
N LYS A 106 -122.96 -15.45 32.18
CA LYS A 106 -121.94 -14.43 32.38
C LYS A 106 -121.19 -14.69 33.67
N SER A 107 -119.89 -14.43 33.68
CA SER A 107 -119.14 -14.40 34.92
C SER A 107 -119.35 -13.10 35.69
N GLU A 108 -119.03 -13.14 36.97
CA GLU A 108 -118.84 -11.91 37.74
C GLU A 108 -117.72 -11.05 37.12
N PRO A 109 -117.89 -9.71 37.10
CA PRO A 109 -116.84 -8.74 36.82
C PRO A 109 -115.57 -8.97 37.63
N ARG A 110 -114.43 -8.92 36.96
CA ARG A 110 -113.09 -9.10 37.54
C ARG A 110 -112.21 -7.90 37.23
N SER A 111 -111.83 -7.16 38.27
CA SER A 111 -110.94 -5.99 38.15
C SER A 111 -109.52 -6.40 37.83
N ILE A 112 -108.96 -5.82 36.76
CA ILE A 112 -107.55 -5.93 36.37
C ILE A 112 -106.74 -4.85 37.11
N ASN A 113 -105.59 -5.24 37.66
CA ASN A 113 -104.66 -4.37 38.34
C ASN A 113 -104.25 -3.20 37.43
N GLU A 114 -104.23 -2.00 38.00
CA GLU A 114 -103.63 -0.84 37.33
C GLU A 114 -102.13 -1.06 37.15
N LEU A 115 -101.59 -0.51 36.05
CA LEU A 115 -100.14 -0.45 35.87
C LEU A 115 -99.57 0.60 36.82
N LYS A 116 -98.56 0.21 37.59
CA LYS A 116 -97.75 1.08 38.43
C LYS A 116 -96.35 1.15 37.83
N LEU A 117 -96.21 1.97 36.79
CA LEU A 117 -94.98 2.09 36.01
C LEU A 117 -93.87 2.81 36.80
N SER A 118 -92.65 2.31 36.68
CA SER A 118 -91.41 2.90 37.20
C SER A 118 -90.35 2.92 36.08
N ILE A 119 -89.63 4.04 35.93
CA ILE A 119 -88.59 4.21 34.89
C ILE A 119 -87.24 4.58 35.51
N THR A 120 -86.15 3.97 35.05
CA THR A 120 -84.80 4.26 35.54
C THR A 120 -84.31 5.64 35.08
N LYS A 121 -83.45 6.26 35.90
CA LYS A 121 -82.82 7.55 35.60
C LYS A 121 -82.06 7.48 34.26
N PRO A 122 -82.36 8.35 33.28
CA PRO A 122 -81.62 8.43 32.03
C PRO A 122 -80.22 9.00 32.27
N ARG A 123 -79.29 8.67 31.38
CA ARG A 123 -77.97 9.31 31.30
C ARG A 123 -77.76 9.87 29.90
N ILE A 124 -76.99 10.94 29.82
CA ILE A 124 -76.49 11.43 28.54
C ILE A 124 -75.16 10.70 28.29
N GLU A 125 -75.09 9.95 27.20
CA GLU A 125 -73.88 9.24 26.77
C GLU A 125 -72.90 10.28 26.21
N SER A 126 -71.89 10.63 26.99
CA SER A 126 -70.79 11.50 26.62
C SER A 126 -69.46 10.91 27.08
N SER A 127 -68.39 11.17 26.33
CA SER A 127 -67.03 10.78 26.73
C SER A 127 -66.48 11.63 27.87
N SER A 128 -67.16 12.73 28.23
CA SER A 128 -66.75 13.61 29.33
C SER A 128 -67.96 14.22 30.05
N LYS A 129 -67.72 14.86 31.21
CA LYS A 129 -68.75 15.66 31.91
C LYS A 129 -69.10 16.97 31.18
N TYR A 130 -68.32 17.31 30.16
CA TYR A 130 -68.51 18.45 29.29
C TYR A 130 -69.00 18.02 27.91
N ALA A 131 -69.66 18.93 27.21
CA ALA A 131 -69.91 18.82 25.78
C ALA A 131 -69.61 20.17 25.11
N VAL A 132 -69.04 20.14 23.91
CA VAL A 132 -68.69 21.39 23.22
C VAL A 132 -69.86 21.87 22.33
N PRO A 133 -69.95 23.17 22.02
CA PRO A 133 -70.89 23.67 21.01
C PRO A 133 -70.76 22.92 19.68
N GLY A 134 -71.89 22.52 19.10
CA GLY A 134 -71.95 21.76 17.85
C GLY A 134 -71.87 20.23 17.98
N GLU A 135 -71.61 19.71 19.19
CA GLU A 135 -71.60 18.28 19.49
C GLU A 135 -73.02 17.69 19.55
N SER A 136 -73.17 16.43 19.14
CA SER A 136 -74.42 15.67 19.28
C SER A 136 -74.31 14.67 20.42
N VAL A 137 -75.20 14.78 21.40
CA VAL A 137 -75.28 13.88 22.55
C VAL A 137 -76.49 12.95 22.45
N GLN A 138 -76.40 11.76 23.03
CA GLN A 138 -77.45 10.73 22.97
C GLN A 138 -77.90 10.30 24.36
N VAL A 139 -79.18 9.99 24.52
CA VAL A 139 -79.75 9.48 25.77
C VAL A 139 -79.63 7.96 25.84
N GLY A 140 -79.16 7.46 26.98
CA GLY A 140 -79.11 6.03 27.30
C GLY A 140 -79.69 5.73 28.69
N GLY A 141 -79.88 4.44 28.98
CA GLY A 141 -80.16 3.97 30.35
C GLY A 141 -81.60 4.07 30.85
N ALA A 142 -82.56 4.58 30.06
CA ALA A 142 -83.98 4.59 30.43
C ALA A 142 -84.64 3.22 30.21
N ILE A 143 -85.11 2.58 31.28
CA ILE A 143 -85.74 1.25 31.29
C ILE A 143 -87.03 1.33 32.10
N VAL A 144 -88.15 0.88 31.52
CA VAL A 144 -89.48 0.90 32.15
C VAL A 144 -89.82 -0.48 32.74
N THR A 145 -90.35 -0.47 33.96
CA THR A 145 -90.81 -1.63 34.72
C THR A 145 -92.19 -1.35 35.32
N ASP A 146 -92.89 -2.40 35.77
CA ASP A 146 -94.17 -2.28 36.45
C ASP A 146 -94.10 -2.88 37.86
N ASP A 147 -94.29 -2.05 38.87
CA ASP A 147 -94.21 -2.45 40.28
C ASP A 147 -95.44 -3.26 40.73
N ALA A 148 -96.52 -3.26 39.93
CA ALA A 148 -97.70 -4.11 40.14
C ALA A 148 -97.52 -5.53 39.60
N GLY A 149 -96.36 -5.84 38.98
CA GLY A 149 -95.94 -7.17 38.58
C GLY A 149 -96.18 -7.53 37.11
N ALA A 150 -96.65 -6.60 36.28
CA ALA A 150 -96.83 -6.82 34.85
C ALA A 150 -95.47 -6.90 34.12
N LYS A 151 -95.31 -7.94 33.29
CA LYS A 151 -94.10 -8.10 32.47
C LYS A 151 -94.30 -7.41 31.13
N LEU A 152 -93.85 -6.15 31.05
CA LEU A 152 -93.99 -5.31 29.87
C LEU A 152 -93.08 -5.75 28.72
N GLN A 153 -93.57 -5.66 27.48
CA GLN A 153 -92.79 -5.94 26.27
C GLN A 153 -92.32 -4.63 25.61
N SER A 154 -91.14 -4.63 24.97
CA SER A 154 -90.54 -3.40 24.41
C SER A 154 -91.41 -2.69 23.37
N ASN A 155 -92.23 -3.42 22.62
CA ASN A 155 -93.16 -2.87 21.63
C ASN A 155 -94.42 -2.24 22.27
N GLN A 156 -94.66 -2.47 23.57
CA GLN A 156 -95.74 -1.85 24.34
C GLN A 156 -95.30 -0.50 24.94
N ILE A 157 -94.01 -0.16 24.85
CA ILE A 157 -93.42 1.04 25.45
C ILE A 157 -93.06 2.04 24.35
N THR A 158 -93.59 3.24 24.43
CA THR A 158 -93.18 4.37 23.57
C THR A 158 -92.44 5.40 24.41
N TYR A 159 -91.22 5.77 24.02
CA TYR A 159 -90.42 6.80 24.68
C TYR A 159 -90.56 8.15 23.98
N SER A 160 -90.66 9.21 24.76
CA SER A 160 -90.50 10.60 24.32
C SER A 160 -89.50 11.30 25.23
N TYR A 161 -88.67 12.14 24.63
CA TYR A 161 -87.61 12.85 25.34
C TYR A 161 -87.98 14.32 25.49
N GLN A 162 -87.50 14.96 26.54
CA GLN A 162 -87.56 16.40 26.67
C GLN A 162 -86.21 16.89 27.17
N TRP A 163 -85.50 17.61 26.31
CA TRP A 163 -84.24 18.24 26.67
C TRP A 163 -84.49 19.59 27.34
N PHE A 164 -83.60 19.93 28.26
CA PHE A 164 -83.56 21.20 28.97
C PHE A 164 -82.16 21.78 28.83
N TYR A 165 -82.08 23.11 28.76
CA TYR A 165 -80.83 23.83 28.96
C TYR A 165 -80.92 24.76 30.17
N LYS A 166 -79.77 25.15 30.70
CA LYS A 166 -79.68 26.20 31.72
C LYS A 166 -79.15 27.50 31.10
N VAL A 167 -79.88 28.59 31.33
CA VAL A 167 -79.44 29.96 31.08
C VAL A 167 -79.61 30.73 32.39
N GLY A 168 -78.52 31.21 32.98
CA GLY A 168 -78.54 31.78 34.34
C GLY A 168 -78.67 30.69 35.42
N GLU A 169 -79.63 30.83 36.34
CA GLU A 169 -79.81 29.88 37.46
C GLU A 169 -80.85 28.77 37.21
N SER A 170 -81.66 28.88 36.14
CA SER A 170 -82.82 28.01 35.93
C SER A 170 -82.72 27.17 34.65
N PHE A 171 -83.24 25.94 34.71
CA PHE A 171 -83.41 25.07 33.53
C PHE A 171 -84.69 25.44 32.77
N THR A 172 -84.57 25.57 31.46
CA THR A 172 -85.63 25.89 30.51
C THR A 172 -85.78 24.78 29.48
N ILE A 173 -87.00 24.54 29.02
CA ILE A 173 -87.35 23.53 28.01
C ILE A 173 -86.73 23.92 26.66
N ILE A 174 -86.17 22.92 25.96
CA ILE A 174 -85.75 23.07 24.56
C ILE A 174 -86.89 22.68 23.65
N ASP A 175 -87.57 23.67 23.09
CA ASP A 175 -88.74 23.45 22.23
C ASP A 175 -88.40 22.56 21.03
N GLY A 176 -89.20 21.51 20.83
CA GLY A 176 -89.05 20.55 19.72
C GLY A 176 -87.93 19.51 19.88
N ALA A 177 -87.13 19.57 20.94
CA ALA A 177 -86.10 18.57 21.22
C ALA A 177 -86.71 17.31 21.87
N THR A 178 -87.36 16.48 21.05
CA THR A 178 -88.10 15.29 21.51
C THR A 178 -87.48 13.95 21.14
N LYS A 179 -86.32 13.98 20.49
CA LYS A 179 -85.57 12.80 20.08
C LYS A 179 -84.62 12.33 21.17
N ASP A 180 -84.19 11.08 21.05
CA ASP A 180 -83.15 10.46 21.89
C ASP A 180 -81.76 11.06 21.66
N THR A 181 -81.62 11.98 20.72
CA THR A 181 -80.39 12.70 20.38
C THR A 181 -80.64 14.20 20.36
N TYR A 182 -79.63 14.97 20.78
CA TYR A 182 -79.66 16.43 20.74
C TYR A 182 -78.34 16.99 20.24
N ARG A 183 -78.40 17.90 19.27
CA ARG A 183 -77.24 18.63 18.76
C ARG A 183 -77.16 19.99 19.44
N ILE A 184 -76.08 20.22 20.17
CA ILE A 184 -75.81 21.48 20.87
C ILE A 184 -75.60 22.58 19.82
N PRO A 185 -76.27 23.74 19.94
CA PRO A 185 -76.06 24.86 19.02
C PRO A 185 -74.60 25.33 19.02
N ASN A 186 -74.10 25.75 17.84
CA ASN A 186 -72.72 26.25 17.75
C ASN A 186 -72.50 27.55 18.56
N ASN A 187 -73.57 28.32 18.77
CA ASN A 187 -73.62 29.56 19.52
C ASN A 187 -74.05 29.37 20.99
N ALA A 188 -74.09 28.15 21.51
CA ALA A 188 -74.61 27.87 22.86
C ALA A 188 -73.92 28.71 23.96
N LEU A 189 -72.60 28.83 23.93
CA LEU A 189 -71.86 29.63 24.91
C LEU A 189 -72.14 31.14 24.79
N THR A 190 -72.26 31.66 23.56
CA THR A 190 -72.60 33.08 23.34
C THR A 190 -74.04 33.39 23.71
N ASP A 191 -74.93 32.40 23.66
CA ASP A 191 -76.33 32.48 24.07
C ASP A 191 -76.52 32.25 25.58
N GLY A 192 -75.45 32.05 26.35
CA GLY A 192 -75.49 31.86 27.81
C GLY A 192 -75.99 30.48 28.26
N ILE A 193 -76.01 29.50 27.35
CA ILE A 193 -76.43 28.12 27.62
C ILE A 193 -75.26 27.38 28.28
N THR A 194 -75.35 27.11 29.59
CA THR A 194 -74.23 26.57 30.37
C THR A 194 -74.33 25.07 30.64
N ASP A 195 -75.54 24.54 30.75
CA ASP A 195 -75.78 23.15 31.15
C ASP A 195 -76.93 22.56 30.36
N ILE A 196 -76.92 21.23 30.15
CA ILE A 196 -78.04 20.48 29.57
C ILE A 196 -78.36 19.24 30.39
N MET A 197 -79.62 18.84 30.36
CA MET A 197 -80.13 17.61 30.96
C MET A 197 -81.38 17.15 30.21
N VAL A 198 -81.82 15.93 30.45
CA VAL A 198 -82.97 15.33 29.76
C VAL A 198 -83.89 14.61 30.73
N LYS A 199 -85.20 14.70 30.48
CA LYS A 199 -86.21 13.82 31.06
C LYS A 199 -86.74 12.89 29.99
N VAL A 200 -87.01 11.65 30.38
CA VAL A 200 -87.60 10.63 29.51
C VAL A 200 -88.98 10.29 30.04
N GLN A 201 -89.97 10.42 29.17
CA GLN A 201 -91.32 9.95 29.46
C GLN A 201 -91.58 8.68 28.66
N ALA A 202 -92.19 7.69 29.31
CA ALA A 202 -92.58 6.46 28.67
C ALA A 202 -94.08 6.22 28.82
N LYS A 203 -94.69 5.73 27.74
CA LYS A 203 -96.11 5.41 27.66
C LYS A 203 -96.32 3.92 27.45
N VAL A 204 -97.19 3.31 28.25
CA VAL A 204 -97.63 1.92 28.13
C VAL A 204 -99.15 1.86 28.26
N GLY A 205 -99.84 1.55 27.16
CA GLY A 205 -101.30 1.69 27.08
C GLY A 205 -101.73 3.15 27.35
N THR A 206 -102.54 3.36 28.38
CA THR A 206 -102.96 4.69 28.86
C THR A 206 -102.08 5.22 30.00
N SER A 207 -101.17 4.41 30.54
CA SER A 207 -100.31 4.79 31.67
C SER A 207 -99.06 5.52 31.18
N LEU A 208 -98.68 6.56 31.90
CA LEU A 208 -97.51 7.38 31.63
C LEU A 208 -96.60 7.38 32.86
N VAL A 209 -95.30 7.30 32.64
CA VAL A 209 -94.29 7.49 33.67
C VAL A 209 -93.22 8.45 33.17
N GLU A 210 -92.78 9.35 34.02
CA GLU A 210 -91.69 10.29 33.75
C GLU A 210 -90.49 9.91 34.61
N SER A 211 -89.29 10.00 34.02
CA SER A 211 -88.06 9.73 34.74
C SER A 211 -87.65 10.88 35.65
N ALA A 212 -86.80 10.55 36.62
CA ALA A 212 -85.95 11.56 37.23
C ALA A 212 -85.10 12.27 36.17
N GLU A 213 -84.64 13.47 36.51
CA GLU A 213 -83.71 14.27 35.68
C GLU A 213 -82.41 13.51 35.44
N SER A 214 -81.87 13.56 34.22
CA SER A 214 -80.53 13.03 33.97
C SER A 214 -79.48 13.77 34.81
N ASP A 215 -78.29 13.20 34.92
CA ASP A 215 -77.13 14.00 35.33
C ASP A 215 -76.91 15.14 34.33
N VAL A 216 -76.43 16.26 34.84
CA VAL A 216 -76.18 17.47 34.06
C VAL A 216 -74.86 17.32 33.30
N ILE A 217 -74.86 17.76 32.04
CA ILE A 217 -73.65 17.97 31.24
C ILE A 217 -73.45 19.47 31.07
N THR A 218 -72.23 19.93 31.35
CA THR A 218 -71.86 21.34 31.18
C THR A 218 -71.39 21.61 29.75
N ILE A 219 -71.91 22.66 29.12
CA ILE A 219 -71.43 23.13 27.82
C ILE A 219 -70.19 23.98 28.06
N SER A 220 -69.05 23.55 27.53
CA SER A 220 -67.77 24.24 27.70
C SER A 220 -66.77 23.86 26.61
N ASN A 221 -65.87 24.77 26.27
CA ASN A 221 -64.70 24.48 25.42
C ASN A 221 -63.55 23.83 26.18
N GLU A 222 -63.70 23.61 27.49
CA GLU A 222 -62.65 23.07 28.38
C GLU A 222 -61.92 21.82 27.83
N PRO A 223 -62.58 20.80 27.24
CA PRO A 223 -61.87 19.67 26.65
C PRO A 223 -60.91 20.05 25.51
N SER A 224 -61.27 21.07 24.71
CA SER A 224 -60.42 21.59 23.63
C SER A 224 -59.34 22.53 24.18
N ASP A 225 -59.67 23.39 25.13
CA ASP A 225 -58.73 24.36 25.72
C ASP A 225 -57.64 23.65 26.54
N SER A 226 -58.01 22.66 27.35
CA SER A 226 -57.08 21.80 28.08
C SER A 226 -56.13 21.07 27.13
N MET A 227 -56.65 20.53 26.03
CA MET A 227 -55.83 19.91 24.99
C MET A 227 -54.85 20.91 24.34
N ILE A 228 -55.30 22.13 24.04
CA ILE A 228 -54.43 23.19 23.49
C ILE A 228 -53.27 23.49 24.44
N GLU A 229 -53.55 23.67 25.74
CA GLU A 229 -52.51 23.94 26.75
C GLU A 229 -51.57 22.75 26.93
N GLU A 230 -52.07 21.52 26.98
CA GLU A 230 -51.22 20.33 27.07
C GLU A 230 -50.30 20.20 25.85
N ILE A 231 -50.80 20.45 24.62
CA ILE A 231 -49.96 20.44 23.41
C ILE A 231 -48.91 21.55 23.45
N LYS A 232 -49.22 22.75 23.99
CA LYS A 232 -48.23 23.84 24.13
C LYS A 232 -47.03 23.41 24.97
N THR A 233 -47.23 22.56 25.98
CA THR A 233 -46.13 22.08 26.84
C THR A 233 -45.07 21.24 26.13
N LEU A 234 -45.36 20.75 24.92
CA LEU A 234 -44.38 20.03 24.09
C LEU A 234 -43.24 20.93 23.64
N LEU A 235 -43.42 22.24 23.59
CA LEU A 235 -42.43 23.21 23.11
C LEU A 235 -41.94 24.09 24.25
N VAL A 236 -40.64 24.39 24.26
CA VAL A 236 -40.07 25.51 25.02
C VAL A 236 -40.23 26.80 24.21
N ASN A 237 -40.01 26.69 22.89
CA ASN A 237 -40.21 27.76 21.90
C ASN A 237 -40.41 27.12 20.50
N ASP A 238 -40.63 27.95 19.46
CA ASP A 238 -40.87 27.50 18.07
C ASP A 238 -39.79 26.54 17.51
N ASN A 239 -38.58 26.52 18.08
CA ASN A 239 -37.43 25.77 17.59
C ASN A 239 -36.91 24.72 18.58
N THR A 240 -37.57 24.49 19.71
CA THR A 240 -37.07 23.59 20.75
C THR A 240 -38.21 22.86 21.44
N TYR A 241 -38.18 21.52 21.39
CA TYR A 241 -39.08 20.68 22.18
C TYR A 241 -38.66 20.68 23.66
N ASN A 242 -39.64 20.50 24.55
CA ASN A 242 -39.42 20.32 25.98
C ASN A 242 -39.16 18.84 26.28
N VAL A 243 -37.89 18.44 26.27
CA VAL A 243 -37.47 17.03 26.29
C VAL A 243 -36.55 16.77 27.49
N THR A 244 -36.82 15.71 28.23
CA THR A 244 -35.93 15.18 29.29
C THR A 244 -35.28 13.85 28.89
N SER A 245 -35.99 13.03 28.10
CA SER A 245 -35.48 11.88 27.38
C SER A 245 -36.35 11.62 26.15
N LEU A 246 -35.80 11.02 25.09
CA LEU A 246 -36.55 10.68 23.89
C LEU A 246 -37.74 9.74 24.20
N GLU A 247 -37.53 8.74 25.05
CA GLU A 247 -38.58 7.79 25.45
C GLU A 247 -39.70 8.46 26.26
N SER A 248 -39.36 9.36 27.19
CA SER A 248 -40.36 10.11 27.96
C SER A 248 -41.15 11.05 27.06
N PHE A 249 -40.50 11.71 26.10
CA PHE A 249 -41.17 12.60 25.15
C PHE A 249 -42.08 11.81 24.19
N LYS A 250 -41.61 10.67 23.67
CA LYS A 250 -42.43 9.75 22.87
C LYS A 250 -43.68 9.30 23.62
N ALA A 251 -43.52 8.89 24.89
CA ALA A 251 -44.65 8.50 25.73
C ALA A 251 -45.65 9.67 25.92
N LYS A 252 -45.14 10.89 26.11
CA LYS A 252 -45.99 12.08 26.23
C LYS A 252 -46.75 12.40 24.94
N VAL A 253 -46.10 12.30 23.79
CA VAL A 253 -46.75 12.48 22.47
C VAL A 253 -47.85 11.44 22.28
N THR A 254 -47.58 10.16 22.54
CA THR A 254 -48.59 9.09 22.42
C THR A 254 -49.76 9.27 23.40
N GLU A 255 -49.50 9.76 24.63
CA GLU A 255 -50.55 10.10 25.59
C GLU A 255 -51.46 11.21 25.03
N LEU A 256 -50.88 12.29 24.51
CA LEU A 256 -51.63 13.41 23.94
C LEU A 256 -52.40 13.01 22.68
N GLU A 257 -51.82 12.17 21.81
CA GLU A 257 -52.53 11.61 20.65
C GLU A 257 -53.75 10.79 21.10
N SER A 258 -53.60 9.96 22.13
CA SER A 258 -54.70 9.15 22.67
C SER A 258 -55.80 10.04 23.29
N LYS A 259 -55.41 11.07 24.04
CA LYS A 259 -56.35 12.06 24.59
C LYS A 259 -57.06 12.83 23.48
N TYR A 260 -56.35 13.25 22.44
CA TYR A 260 -56.93 13.92 21.28
C TYR A 260 -57.92 13.01 20.55
N GLU A 261 -57.56 11.74 20.33
CA GLU A 261 -58.44 10.80 19.63
C GLU A 261 -59.73 10.49 20.39
N ALA A 262 -59.71 10.55 21.72
CA ALA A 262 -60.88 10.40 22.59
C ALA A 262 -61.85 11.61 22.58
N LEU A 263 -61.44 12.76 22.02
CA LEU A 263 -62.30 13.94 21.88
C LEU A 263 -63.42 13.71 20.85
N SER A 264 -64.56 14.38 21.06
CA SER A 264 -65.63 14.44 20.07
C SER A 264 -65.16 15.15 18.79
N ALA A 265 -65.81 14.89 17.65
CA ALA A 265 -65.44 15.51 16.37
C ALA A 265 -65.50 17.05 16.42
N ALA A 266 -66.48 17.60 17.16
CA ALA A 266 -66.59 19.04 17.38
C ALA A 266 -65.45 19.57 18.26
N ALA A 267 -65.08 18.85 19.32
CA ALA A 267 -63.98 19.25 20.20
C ALA A 267 -62.62 19.22 19.48
N LYS A 268 -62.38 18.21 18.63
CA LYS A 268 -61.19 18.13 17.76
C LYS A 268 -61.05 19.35 16.85
N ALA A 269 -62.15 19.84 16.25
CA ALA A 269 -62.13 21.00 15.35
C ALA A 269 -61.74 22.33 16.05
N ASN A 270 -61.90 22.38 17.38
CA ASN A 270 -61.54 23.54 18.19
C ASN A 270 -60.06 23.53 18.63
N VAL A 271 -59.36 22.39 18.59
CA VAL A 271 -57.93 22.30 18.93
C VAL A 271 -57.09 22.88 17.78
N LYS A 272 -56.65 24.14 17.93
CA LYS A 272 -55.99 24.89 16.84
C LYS A 272 -54.51 24.57 16.63
N ASN A 273 -53.84 24.00 17.62
CA ASN A 273 -52.40 23.68 17.58
C ASN A 273 -52.11 22.18 17.36
N TYR A 274 -53.09 21.41 16.89
CA TYR A 274 -52.91 19.96 16.67
C TYR A 274 -51.76 19.63 15.68
N ASP A 275 -51.43 20.54 14.76
CA ASP A 275 -50.29 20.36 13.86
C ASP A 275 -48.94 20.25 14.60
N VAL A 276 -48.80 20.86 15.79
CA VAL A 276 -47.62 20.71 16.66
C VAL A 276 -47.51 19.26 17.14
N LEU A 277 -48.61 18.67 17.60
CA LEU A 277 -48.64 17.28 18.07
C LEU A 277 -48.35 16.30 16.92
N LYS A 278 -48.97 16.50 15.75
CA LYS A 278 -48.66 15.69 14.55
C LYS A 278 -47.18 15.78 14.18
N ARG A 279 -46.61 16.99 14.22
CA ARG A 279 -45.21 17.21 13.89
C ARG A 279 -44.29 16.53 14.89
N ALA A 280 -44.58 16.64 16.19
CA ALA A 280 -43.83 15.96 17.25
C ALA A 280 -43.83 14.44 17.06
N ALA A 281 -44.96 13.84 16.70
CA ALA A 281 -45.05 12.40 16.41
C ALA A 281 -44.16 11.99 15.22
N VAL A 282 -44.19 12.77 14.13
CA VAL A 282 -43.33 12.54 12.97
C VAL A 282 -41.85 12.70 13.32
N ASP A 283 -41.49 13.72 14.10
CA ASP A 283 -40.11 13.98 14.48
C ASP A 283 -39.56 12.88 15.41
N VAL A 284 -40.36 12.41 16.36
CA VAL A 284 -40.02 11.26 17.21
C VAL A 284 -39.74 10.01 16.37
N ASP A 285 -40.57 9.73 15.36
CA ASP A 285 -40.39 8.60 14.45
C ASP A 285 -39.09 8.74 13.63
N VAL A 286 -38.81 9.93 13.10
CA VAL A 286 -37.58 10.22 12.36
C VAL A 286 -36.34 9.98 13.22
N ILE A 287 -36.29 10.53 14.44
CA ILE A 287 -35.15 10.38 15.35
C ILE A 287 -35.01 8.93 15.84
N SER A 288 -36.13 8.26 16.15
CA SER A 288 -36.13 6.85 16.56
C SER A 288 -35.56 5.95 15.47
N LYS A 289 -35.99 6.14 14.22
CA LYS A 289 -35.47 5.39 13.06
C LYS A 289 -33.98 5.64 12.82
N LEU A 290 -33.51 6.87 13.05
CA LEU A 290 -32.10 7.19 12.91
C LEU A 290 -31.26 6.55 14.03
N ASN A 291 -31.72 6.57 15.28
CA ASN A 291 -31.10 5.82 16.38
C ASN A 291 -30.98 4.33 16.06
N GLU A 292 -32.07 3.71 15.59
CA GLU A 292 -32.04 2.29 15.18
C GLU A 292 -31.03 2.02 14.06
N LYS A 293 -30.91 2.94 13.08
CA LYS A 293 -29.91 2.81 12.02
C LYS A 293 -28.49 2.87 12.58
N VAL A 294 -28.23 3.78 13.52
CA VAL A 294 -26.92 3.94 14.17
C VAL A 294 -26.56 2.69 14.99
N ASP A 295 -27.51 2.13 15.74
CA ASP A 295 -27.28 0.91 16.53
C ASP A 295 -26.92 -0.31 15.66
N LYS A 296 -27.52 -0.40 14.47
CA LYS A 296 -27.33 -1.51 13.51
C LYS A 296 -26.04 -1.42 12.69
N VAL A 297 -25.22 -0.36 12.84
CA VAL A 297 -23.99 -0.19 12.05
C VAL A 297 -23.06 -1.41 12.14
N LYS A 298 -22.94 -2.03 13.31
CA LYS A 298 -22.08 -3.21 13.55
C LYS A 298 -22.55 -4.48 12.84
N GLU A 299 -23.79 -4.50 12.35
CA GLU A 299 -24.41 -5.62 11.64
C GLU A 299 -24.25 -5.51 10.12
N ILE A 300 -23.75 -4.37 9.62
CA ILE A 300 -23.55 -4.11 8.20
C ILE A 300 -22.23 -4.70 7.73
N ASN A 301 -22.26 -5.35 6.56
CA ASN A 301 -21.04 -5.91 5.96
C ASN A 301 -20.08 -4.79 5.51
N GLU A 302 -18.78 -5.11 5.44
CA GLU A 302 -17.71 -4.16 5.13
C GLU A 302 -17.86 -3.46 3.77
N LYS A 303 -18.49 -4.12 2.79
CA LYS A 303 -18.69 -3.57 1.44
C LYS A 303 -19.77 -2.48 1.40
N ASP A 304 -20.87 -2.68 2.12
CA ASP A 304 -22.02 -1.76 2.14
C ASP A 304 -21.90 -0.69 3.22
N LEU A 305 -21.01 -0.90 4.20
CA LEU A 305 -20.78 0.01 5.33
C LEU A 305 -20.53 1.47 4.91
N PRO A 306 -19.66 1.81 3.94
CA PRO A 306 -19.43 3.21 3.57
C PRO A 306 -20.69 3.92 3.06
N LYS A 307 -21.53 3.21 2.30
CA LYS A 307 -22.80 3.75 1.80
C LYS A 307 -23.79 3.93 2.95
N TYR A 308 -23.87 2.94 3.84
CA TYR A 308 -24.76 2.98 5.00
C TYR A 308 -24.42 4.13 5.96
N LEU A 309 -23.13 4.34 6.23
CA LEU A 309 -22.63 5.46 7.04
C LEU A 309 -22.96 6.81 6.40
N LYS A 310 -22.79 6.93 5.07
CA LYS A 310 -23.18 8.13 4.34
C LYS A 310 -24.68 8.42 4.46
N GLU A 311 -25.53 7.40 4.39
CA GLU A 311 -26.98 7.56 4.57
C GLU A 311 -27.36 8.02 5.98
N ILE A 312 -26.62 7.60 7.01
CA ILE A 312 -26.80 8.07 8.39
C ILE A 312 -26.43 9.54 8.51
N ASP A 313 -25.26 9.92 7.98
CA ASP A 313 -24.77 11.31 7.97
C ASP A 313 -25.76 12.24 7.26
N GLU A 314 -26.17 11.87 6.04
CA GLU A 314 -27.14 12.62 5.24
C GLU A 314 -28.53 12.68 5.88
N ALA A 315 -28.91 11.69 6.72
CA ALA A 315 -30.17 11.71 7.44
C ALA A 315 -30.14 12.68 8.62
N TYR A 316 -29.06 12.70 9.38
CA TYR A 316 -28.89 13.65 10.48
C TYR A 316 -28.74 15.09 9.95
N ASP A 317 -28.00 15.28 8.85
CA ASP A 317 -27.78 16.60 8.25
C ASP A 317 -29.06 17.26 7.71
N LYS A 318 -30.13 16.48 7.46
CA LYS A 318 -31.44 16.97 7.01
C LYS A 318 -32.35 17.40 8.16
N LEU A 319 -32.02 17.04 9.40
CA LEU A 319 -32.83 17.41 10.55
C LEU A 319 -32.82 18.93 10.71
N ASP A 320 -33.99 19.53 10.93
CA ASP A 320 -34.05 20.93 11.34
C ASP A 320 -33.75 21.09 12.85
N LEU A 321 -33.61 22.33 13.31
CA LEU A 321 -33.26 22.65 14.70
C LEU A 321 -34.27 22.10 15.71
N LEU A 322 -35.56 22.11 15.35
CA LEU A 322 -36.62 21.57 16.19
C LEU A 322 -36.47 20.05 16.33
N GLN A 323 -36.23 19.32 15.23
CA GLN A 323 -35.93 17.88 15.25
C GLN A 323 -34.66 17.56 16.06
N ARG A 324 -33.58 18.33 15.88
CA ARG A 324 -32.34 18.15 16.62
C ARG A 324 -32.49 18.37 18.12
N SER A 325 -33.47 19.14 18.57
CA SER A 325 -33.74 19.31 20.02
C SER A 325 -34.16 18.01 20.72
N LEU A 326 -34.55 16.96 19.98
CA LEU A 326 -34.78 15.61 20.52
C LEU A 326 -33.48 14.83 20.76
N ASP A 327 -32.35 15.28 20.20
CA ASP A 327 -31.02 14.73 20.42
C ASP A 327 -30.35 15.40 21.63
N LEU A 328 -30.68 14.91 22.83
CA LEU A 328 -30.22 15.50 24.09
C LEU A 328 -28.69 15.48 24.21
N ASN A 329 -28.12 16.64 24.50
CA ASN A 329 -26.68 16.86 24.61
C ASN A 329 -25.89 16.40 23.37
N ASP A 330 -26.53 16.45 22.19
CA ASP A 330 -25.95 15.99 20.93
C ASP A 330 -25.44 14.54 21.00
N ALA A 331 -26.09 13.65 21.79
CA ALA A 331 -25.63 12.28 22.03
C ALA A 331 -25.64 11.41 20.76
N LEU A 332 -26.70 11.50 19.96
CA LEU A 332 -26.83 10.84 18.66
C LEU A 332 -25.83 11.43 17.68
N TYR A 333 -25.72 12.77 17.60
CA TYR A 333 -24.68 13.41 16.79
C TYR A 333 -23.28 12.92 17.14
N ASN A 334 -22.93 12.89 18.43
CA ASN A 334 -21.63 12.41 18.90
C ASN A 334 -21.41 10.92 18.58
N SER A 335 -22.47 10.11 18.63
CA SER A 335 -22.41 8.69 18.23
C SER A 335 -22.16 8.55 16.73
N ILE A 336 -22.90 9.29 15.91
CA ILE A 336 -22.72 9.36 14.45
C ILE A 336 -21.30 9.84 14.13
N LYS A 337 -20.86 10.95 14.75
CA LYS A 337 -19.52 11.52 14.61
C LYS A 337 -18.42 10.54 14.98
N ASN A 338 -18.59 9.73 16.03
CA ASN A 338 -17.61 8.71 16.43
C ASN A 338 -17.54 7.54 15.44
N ILE A 339 -18.66 7.19 14.80
CA ILE A 339 -18.73 6.14 13.79
C ILE A 339 -18.19 6.64 12.44
N LEU A 340 -18.47 7.91 12.10
CA LEU A 340 -17.95 8.63 10.94
C LEU A 340 -16.55 9.20 11.15
N LYS A 341 -15.97 8.99 12.34
CA LYS A 341 -14.63 9.45 12.67
C LYS A 341 -13.73 8.98 11.52
N ASP A 342 -12.88 9.87 11.04
CA ASP A 342 -12.09 9.72 9.80
C ASP A 342 -10.65 9.31 10.17
N PRO A 343 -10.41 8.17 10.86
CA PRO A 343 -9.28 7.98 11.77
C PRO A 343 -8.16 7.18 11.08
N THR A 344 -8.30 6.92 9.78
CA THR A 344 -7.37 6.12 8.96
C THR A 344 -6.82 6.95 7.81
N ASP A 345 -7.61 7.84 7.21
CA ASP A 345 -7.19 8.62 6.04
C ASP A 345 -6.01 9.55 6.32
N ILE A 346 -6.01 10.27 7.45
CA ILE A 346 -4.93 11.22 7.77
C ILE A 346 -3.62 10.49 8.12
N GLU A 347 -3.69 9.44 8.94
CA GLU A 347 -2.49 8.70 9.35
C GLU A 347 -1.92 7.82 8.21
N GLU A 348 -2.78 7.16 7.41
CA GLU A 348 -2.33 6.45 6.20
C GLU A 348 -1.74 7.44 5.19
N PHE A 349 -2.30 8.65 5.05
CA PHE A 349 -1.74 9.64 4.15
C PHE A 349 -0.40 10.22 4.63
N LYS A 350 -0.23 10.43 5.95
CA LYS A 350 1.09 10.74 6.53
C LYS A 350 2.10 9.65 6.22
N GLU A 351 1.69 8.39 6.29
CA GLU A 351 2.55 7.27 5.92
C GLU A 351 2.87 7.25 4.42
N VAL A 352 1.90 7.55 3.54
CA VAL A 352 2.16 7.76 2.10
C VAL A 352 3.20 8.85 1.88
N ARG A 353 3.13 9.97 2.60
CA ARG A 353 4.12 11.05 2.49
C ARG A 353 5.50 10.60 2.98
N ARG A 354 5.58 9.94 4.14
CA ARG A 354 6.82 9.36 4.65
C ARG A 354 7.46 8.41 3.63
N LEU A 355 6.66 7.56 3.01
CA LEU A 355 7.10 6.61 1.98
C LEU A 355 7.61 7.33 0.73
N ASN A 356 6.92 8.36 0.25
CA ASN A 356 7.38 9.15 -0.89
C ASN A 356 8.73 9.84 -0.62
N GLN A 357 8.91 10.38 0.59
CA GLN A 357 10.17 10.96 1.02
C GLN A 357 11.27 9.89 1.12
N ALA A 358 10.96 8.70 1.65
CA ALA A 358 11.89 7.58 1.71
C ALA A 358 12.31 7.10 0.31
N ILE A 359 11.39 7.07 -0.66
CA ILE A 359 11.67 6.72 -2.06
C ILE A 359 12.64 7.73 -2.68
N VAL A 360 12.37 9.03 -2.52
CA VAL A 360 13.26 10.09 -3.04
C VAL A 360 14.62 10.05 -2.34
N ALA A 361 14.64 9.79 -1.04
CA ALA A 361 15.86 9.68 -0.24
C ALA A 361 16.74 8.46 -0.59
N LEU A 362 16.30 7.56 -1.47
CA LEU A 362 17.18 6.55 -2.06
C LEU A 362 18.23 7.16 -2.98
N LEU A 363 17.99 8.37 -3.50
CA LEU A 363 18.87 9.05 -4.44
C LEU A 363 19.68 10.16 -3.75
N ASP A 364 20.94 10.27 -4.14
CA ASP A 364 21.85 11.37 -3.78
C ASP A 364 22.26 12.11 -5.05
N TYR A 365 22.39 13.43 -4.95
CA TYR A 365 22.63 14.32 -6.06
C TYR A 365 23.90 15.14 -5.79
N LYS A 366 25.06 14.57 -6.12
CA LYS A 366 26.38 15.18 -5.85
C LYS A 366 27.17 15.36 -7.13
N SER A 367 27.87 16.49 -7.23
CA SER A 367 28.80 16.80 -8.33
C SER A 367 28.20 16.64 -9.73
N SER A 368 26.92 17.00 -9.89
CA SER A 368 26.16 16.82 -11.14
C SER A 368 26.02 15.37 -11.61
N PHE A 369 26.00 14.43 -10.65
CA PHE A 369 25.63 13.02 -10.87
C PHE A 369 24.53 12.58 -9.89
N VAL A 370 23.80 11.54 -10.27
CA VAL A 370 22.83 10.85 -9.42
C VAL A 370 23.42 9.52 -8.98
N THR A 371 23.45 9.27 -7.67
CA THR A 371 23.86 7.99 -7.07
C THR A 371 22.77 7.47 -6.14
N TYR A 372 22.88 6.21 -5.73
CA TYR A 372 22.11 5.71 -4.60
C TYR A 372 22.76 6.15 -3.29
N VAL A 373 21.95 6.51 -2.29
CA VAL A 373 22.43 6.78 -0.93
C VAL A 373 23.02 5.51 -0.31
N PRO A 374 22.35 4.34 -0.35
CA PRO A 374 22.99 3.07 0.00
C PRO A 374 24.11 2.75 -1.00
N THR A 375 25.33 2.56 -0.50
CA THR A 375 26.53 2.37 -1.32
C THR A 375 26.85 0.90 -1.62
N SER A 376 26.02 -0.04 -1.16
CA SER A 376 26.16 -1.47 -1.47
C SER A 376 24.84 -2.05 -1.98
N ILE A 377 24.92 -3.18 -2.68
CA ILE A 377 23.73 -3.89 -3.18
C ILE A 377 22.85 -4.36 -2.02
N GLU A 378 23.45 -4.88 -0.96
CA GLU A 378 22.75 -5.40 0.22
C GLU A 378 21.98 -4.30 0.93
N SER A 379 22.64 -3.15 1.16
CA SER A 379 22.02 -2.00 1.82
C SER A 379 20.91 -1.38 0.97
N LEU A 380 21.12 -1.26 -0.35
CA LEU A 380 20.08 -0.78 -1.27
C LEU A 380 18.90 -1.74 -1.34
N LYS A 381 19.15 -3.04 -1.39
CA LYS A 381 18.12 -4.09 -1.39
C LYS A 381 17.29 -4.04 -0.11
N SER A 382 17.93 -3.97 1.06
CA SER A 382 17.22 -3.83 2.33
C SER A 382 16.39 -2.55 2.41
N ALA A 383 16.88 -1.43 1.90
CA ALA A 383 16.13 -0.18 1.86
C ALA A 383 14.89 -0.30 0.96
N VAL A 384 15.04 -0.87 -0.25
CA VAL A 384 13.93 -1.11 -1.18
C VAL A 384 12.91 -2.08 -0.59
N GLU A 385 13.34 -3.21 -0.03
CA GLU A 385 12.44 -4.21 0.58
C GLU A 385 11.67 -3.63 1.77
N THR A 386 12.30 -2.76 2.57
CA THR A 386 11.63 -2.06 3.68
C THR A 386 10.52 -1.15 3.16
N ILE A 387 10.83 -0.33 2.15
CA ILE A 387 9.85 0.58 1.53
C ILE A 387 8.71 -0.23 0.90
N GLU A 388 8.99 -1.30 0.15
CA GLU A 388 7.95 -2.13 -0.47
C GLU A 388 7.06 -2.81 0.58
N LYS A 389 7.64 -3.28 1.70
CA LYS A 389 6.88 -3.86 2.82
C LYS A 389 5.99 -2.83 3.50
N ASP A 390 6.46 -1.61 3.68
CA ASP A 390 5.68 -0.53 4.28
C ASP A 390 4.57 -0.05 3.33
N ILE A 391 4.82 0.04 2.02
CA ILE A 391 3.76 0.26 1.01
C ILE A 391 2.69 -0.84 1.09
N ALA A 392 3.09 -2.10 1.28
CA ALA A 392 2.14 -3.21 1.38
C ALA A 392 1.27 -3.17 2.65
N LYS A 393 1.66 -2.41 3.70
CA LYS A 393 0.84 -2.21 4.90
C LYS A 393 -0.29 -1.20 4.69
N LEU A 394 -0.15 -0.29 3.72
CA LEU A 394 -1.21 0.67 3.39
C LEU A 394 -2.46 -0.06 2.88
N SER A 395 -3.63 0.52 3.13
CA SER A 395 -4.88 0.08 2.51
C SER A 395 -4.83 0.24 0.99
N GLN A 396 -5.66 -0.53 0.28
CA GLN A 396 -5.57 -0.70 -1.17
C GLN A 396 -5.65 0.64 -1.93
N ASN A 397 -6.45 1.60 -1.43
CA ASN A 397 -6.64 2.90 -2.07
C ASN A 397 -5.39 3.80 -1.93
N TYR A 398 -4.64 3.72 -0.83
CA TYR A 398 -3.46 4.55 -0.61
C TYR A 398 -2.19 4.03 -1.29
N ARG A 399 -2.11 2.73 -1.57
CA ARG A 399 -0.98 2.16 -2.34
C ARG A 399 -0.83 2.82 -3.71
N ALA A 400 -1.94 3.15 -4.37
CA ALA A 400 -1.95 3.82 -5.67
C ALA A 400 -1.54 5.30 -5.60
N THR A 401 -1.59 5.91 -4.40
CA THR A 401 -1.23 7.31 -4.17
C THR A 401 0.27 7.49 -3.90
N VAL A 402 1.00 6.41 -3.61
CA VAL A 402 2.47 6.46 -3.49
C VAL A 402 3.07 6.83 -4.85
N GLN A 403 3.76 7.95 -4.91
CA GLN A 403 4.41 8.49 -6.10
C GLN A 403 5.88 8.05 -6.19
N ASN A 404 6.59 8.52 -7.21
CA ASN A 404 8.02 8.26 -7.43
C ASN A 404 8.41 6.76 -7.50
N GLN A 405 7.45 5.84 -7.67
CA GLN A 405 7.69 4.39 -7.71
C GLN A 405 8.64 3.96 -8.84
N VAL A 406 8.84 4.81 -9.86
CA VAL A 406 9.86 4.59 -10.90
C VAL A 406 11.25 4.47 -10.27
N ILE A 407 11.57 5.25 -9.23
CA ILE A 407 12.86 5.17 -8.51
C ILE A 407 13.05 3.78 -7.89
N LEU A 408 12.00 3.22 -7.26
CA LEU A 408 12.05 1.85 -6.73
C LEU A 408 12.24 0.82 -7.84
N SER A 409 11.50 0.95 -8.94
CA SER A 409 11.62 0.04 -10.08
C SER A 409 13.01 0.07 -10.72
N ASP A 410 13.60 1.26 -10.83
CA ASP A 410 14.95 1.45 -11.35
C ASP A 410 15.98 0.88 -10.38
N ALA A 411 15.86 1.11 -9.07
CA ALA A 411 16.73 0.52 -8.06
C ALA A 411 16.72 -1.02 -8.11
N LYS A 412 15.54 -1.64 -8.23
CA LYS A 412 15.41 -3.11 -8.39
C LYS A 412 16.07 -3.60 -9.68
N SER A 413 15.91 -2.86 -10.78
CA SER A 413 16.54 -3.19 -12.06
C SER A 413 18.06 -3.10 -11.98
N ASP A 414 18.57 -2.05 -11.33
CA ASP A 414 19.99 -1.79 -11.16
C ASP A 414 20.64 -2.84 -10.24
N ILE A 415 20.01 -3.18 -9.09
CA ILE A 415 20.42 -4.29 -8.22
C ILE A 415 20.61 -5.57 -9.03
N LYS A 416 19.59 -5.98 -9.79
CA LYS A 416 19.62 -7.22 -10.57
C LYS A 416 20.73 -7.21 -11.62
N LYS A 417 20.97 -6.08 -12.28
CA LYS A 417 22.05 -5.95 -13.27
C LYS A 417 23.43 -6.06 -12.63
N VAL A 418 23.63 -5.46 -11.46
CA VAL A 418 24.92 -5.53 -10.76
C VAL A 418 25.15 -6.95 -10.21
N GLU A 419 24.13 -7.61 -9.66
CA GLU A 419 24.21 -9.03 -9.27
C GLU A 419 24.57 -9.94 -10.47
N GLN A 420 23.98 -9.68 -11.65
CA GLN A 420 24.32 -10.40 -12.88
C GLN A 420 25.77 -10.15 -13.33
N PHE A 421 26.25 -8.92 -13.18
CA PHE A 421 27.64 -8.58 -13.45
C PHE A 421 28.60 -9.30 -12.48
N ILE A 422 28.32 -9.28 -11.18
CA ILE A 422 29.11 -9.95 -10.14
C ILE A 422 29.21 -11.46 -10.41
N LYS A 423 28.12 -12.12 -10.82
CA LYS A 423 28.12 -13.54 -11.19
C LYS A 423 29.07 -13.89 -12.35
N LEU A 424 29.51 -12.93 -13.15
CA LEU A 424 30.51 -13.21 -14.19
C LEU A 424 31.87 -13.60 -13.59
N PHE A 425 32.16 -13.19 -12.35
CA PHE A 425 33.39 -13.55 -11.64
C PHE A 425 33.41 -15.02 -11.19
N ASP A 426 32.28 -15.71 -11.10
CA ASP A 426 32.24 -17.16 -10.83
C ASP A 426 33.00 -17.96 -11.90
N LYS A 427 33.16 -17.38 -13.10
CA LYS A 427 33.93 -17.95 -14.22
C LYS A 427 35.43 -17.67 -14.12
N LEU A 428 35.85 -16.79 -13.21
CA LEU A 428 37.24 -16.39 -13.04
C LEU A 428 37.86 -17.22 -11.91
N SER A 429 38.62 -18.25 -12.28
CA SER A 429 39.28 -19.12 -11.30
C SER A 429 40.77 -18.82 -11.22
N PRO A 430 41.33 -18.64 -10.00
CA PRO A 430 42.76 -18.41 -9.81
C PRO A 430 43.62 -19.63 -10.19
N LYS A 431 43.00 -20.81 -10.40
CA LYS A 431 43.69 -22.03 -10.86
C LYS A 431 43.82 -22.09 -12.38
N GLU A 432 43.17 -21.21 -13.13
CA GLU A 432 43.32 -21.15 -14.59
C GLU A 432 44.66 -20.55 -15.00
N SER A 433 45.10 -20.86 -16.22
CA SER A 433 46.30 -20.24 -16.79
C SER A 433 46.11 -18.72 -16.93
N PRO A 434 47.16 -17.90 -16.77
CA PRO A 434 47.07 -16.44 -16.89
C PRO A 434 46.39 -15.96 -18.18
N SER A 435 46.63 -16.62 -19.32
CA SER A 435 45.97 -16.33 -20.59
C SER A 435 44.45 -16.52 -20.58
N LYS A 436 43.95 -17.53 -19.86
CA LYS A 436 42.52 -17.77 -19.67
C LYS A 436 41.92 -16.72 -18.73
N GLN A 437 42.63 -16.40 -17.64
CA GLN A 437 42.22 -15.32 -16.73
C GLN A 437 42.05 -13.99 -17.48
N VAL A 438 43.02 -13.59 -18.32
CA VAL A 438 42.94 -12.38 -19.16
C VAL A 438 41.76 -12.44 -20.13
N THR A 439 41.47 -13.61 -20.73
CA THR A 439 40.35 -13.77 -21.67
C THR A 439 38.99 -13.62 -20.98
N THR A 440 38.83 -14.25 -19.81
CA THR A 440 37.65 -14.11 -18.96
C THR A 440 37.51 -12.66 -18.47
N ALA A 441 38.61 -12.05 -18.01
CA ALA A 441 38.65 -10.66 -17.55
C ALA A 441 38.24 -9.67 -18.64
N LYS A 442 38.68 -9.83 -19.90
CA LYS A 442 38.21 -8.99 -21.03
C LYS A 442 36.69 -9.06 -21.22
N SER A 443 36.11 -10.25 -21.05
CA SER A 443 34.66 -10.44 -21.15
C SER A 443 33.94 -9.74 -19.99
N ILE A 444 34.46 -9.86 -18.76
CA ILE A 444 33.95 -9.17 -17.58
C ILE A 444 34.07 -7.65 -17.76
N ARG A 445 35.21 -7.14 -18.21
CA ARG A 445 35.46 -5.72 -18.49
C ARG A 445 34.46 -5.15 -19.49
N THR A 446 34.14 -5.91 -20.55
CA THR A 446 33.12 -5.50 -21.53
C THR A 446 31.74 -5.35 -20.88
N ALA A 447 31.40 -6.18 -19.88
CA ALA A 447 30.16 -6.03 -19.13
C ALA A 447 30.24 -4.85 -18.14
N TYR A 448 31.38 -4.65 -17.48
CA TYR A 448 31.64 -3.53 -16.58
C TYR A 448 31.44 -2.17 -17.27
N GLU A 449 31.99 -2.00 -18.47
CA GLU A 449 31.89 -0.76 -19.25
C GLU A 449 30.47 -0.45 -19.76
N LYS A 450 29.56 -1.43 -19.72
CA LYS A 450 28.15 -1.26 -20.08
C LYS A 450 27.27 -0.84 -18.90
N LEU A 451 27.80 -0.84 -17.68
CA LEU A 451 27.06 -0.40 -16.51
C LEU A 451 26.84 1.12 -16.57
N THR A 452 25.65 1.54 -16.13
CA THR A 452 25.33 2.96 -15.92
C THR A 452 26.14 3.49 -14.73
N TYR A 453 26.25 4.82 -14.61
CA TYR A 453 26.97 5.44 -13.49
C TYR A 453 26.47 4.93 -12.13
N LYS A 454 25.14 4.91 -11.90
CA LYS A 454 24.54 4.38 -10.66
C LYS A 454 24.89 2.91 -10.38
N GLN A 455 24.81 2.06 -11.41
CA GLN A 455 25.13 0.64 -11.28
C GLN A 455 26.60 0.42 -10.91
N LEU A 456 27.50 1.20 -11.52
CA LEU A 456 28.94 1.09 -11.33
C LEU A 456 29.38 1.51 -9.91
N GLN A 457 28.68 2.48 -9.30
CA GLN A 457 28.89 2.85 -7.89
C GLN A 457 28.48 1.76 -6.88
N LEU A 458 27.59 0.85 -7.28
CA LEU A 458 27.19 -0.30 -6.45
C LEU A 458 28.14 -1.50 -6.58
N VAL A 459 29.10 -1.46 -7.52
CA VAL A 459 30.08 -2.55 -7.69
C VAL A 459 31.10 -2.50 -6.55
N PRO A 460 31.20 -3.53 -5.71
CA PRO A 460 32.15 -3.53 -4.61
C PRO A 460 33.61 -3.47 -5.08
N THR A 461 34.47 -2.85 -4.27
CA THR A 461 35.87 -2.55 -4.65
C THR A 461 36.70 -3.81 -4.85
N GLU A 462 36.41 -4.89 -4.11
CA GLU A 462 37.07 -6.19 -4.22
C GLU A 462 36.91 -6.82 -5.61
N TYR A 463 35.75 -6.65 -6.26
CA TYR A 463 35.54 -7.13 -7.63
C TYR A 463 36.33 -6.31 -8.64
N LYS A 464 36.46 -4.99 -8.42
CA LYS A 464 37.32 -4.12 -9.25
C LYS A 464 38.78 -4.54 -9.14
N HIS A 465 39.27 -4.79 -7.92
CA HIS A 465 40.63 -5.29 -7.69
C HIS A 465 40.86 -6.66 -8.34
N THR A 466 39.92 -7.59 -8.16
CA THR A 466 39.99 -8.93 -8.76
C THR A 466 40.05 -8.87 -10.28
N LEU A 467 39.24 -8.00 -10.89
CA LEU A 467 39.26 -7.78 -12.34
C LEU A 467 40.62 -7.26 -12.80
N LEU A 468 41.16 -6.23 -12.13
CA LEU A 468 42.46 -5.65 -12.47
C LEU A 468 43.60 -6.66 -12.33
N GLN A 469 43.58 -7.51 -11.31
CA GLN A 469 44.57 -8.58 -11.14
C GLN A 469 44.51 -9.59 -12.29
N ALA A 470 43.30 -10.01 -12.69
CA ALA A 470 43.12 -10.94 -13.79
C ALA A 470 43.49 -10.35 -15.17
N GLU A 471 43.23 -9.06 -15.39
CA GLU A 471 43.67 -8.35 -16.60
C GLU A 471 45.20 -8.28 -16.70
N ASN A 472 45.88 -8.17 -15.56
CA ASN A 472 47.33 -8.11 -15.48
C ASN A 472 48.02 -9.48 -15.30
N ALA A 473 47.27 -10.58 -15.26
CA ALA A 473 47.83 -11.91 -14.94
C ALA A 473 48.98 -12.31 -15.88
N GLU A 474 48.85 -12.09 -17.20
CA GLU A 474 49.93 -12.37 -18.16
C GLU A 474 51.14 -11.44 -17.97
N ASN A 475 50.92 -10.15 -17.70
CA ASN A 475 52.02 -9.20 -17.46
C ASN A 475 52.77 -9.56 -16.17
N ASN A 476 52.05 -9.87 -15.09
CA ASN A 476 52.65 -10.33 -13.84
C ASN A 476 53.47 -11.62 -14.03
N GLN A 477 52.98 -12.56 -14.86
CA GLN A 477 53.74 -13.77 -15.21
C GLN A 477 55.02 -13.44 -16.00
N ILE A 478 54.94 -12.50 -16.95
CA ILE A 478 56.10 -12.04 -17.73
C ILE A 478 57.13 -11.37 -16.82
N ASP A 479 56.71 -10.47 -15.94
CA ASP A 479 57.60 -9.72 -15.05
C ASP A 479 58.31 -10.65 -14.06
N ASN A 480 57.58 -11.64 -13.53
CA ASN A 480 58.18 -12.66 -12.66
C ASN A 480 59.21 -13.51 -13.42
N LEU A 481 58.87 -14.02 -14.61
CA LEU A 481 59.79 -14.81 -15.41
C LEU A 481 61.02 -14.00 -15.84
N ASN A 482 60.85 -12.75 -16.26
CA ASN A 482 61.97 -11.87 -16.60
C ASN A 482 62.90 -11.67 -15.40
N ARG A 483 62.36 -11.43 -14.20
CA ARG A 483 63.14 -11.31 -12.97
C ARG A 483 63.88 -12.60 -12.61
N GLU A 484 63.22 -13.74 -12.74
CA GLU A 484 63.84 -15.05 -12.49
C GLU A 484 64.95 -15.34 -13.51
N ILE A 485 64.74 -15.03 -14.78
CA ILE A 485 65.74 -15.20 -15.84
C ILE A 485 66.94 -14.28 -15.57
N ASP A 486 66.69 -13.01 -15.26
CA ASP A 486 67.73 -12.03 -14.92
C ASP A 486 68.58 -12.51 -13.72
N SER A 487 68.02 -13.22 -12.75
CA SER A 487 68.81 -13.80 -11.65
C SER A 487 69.83 -14.89 -12.07
N TYR A 488 69.66 -15.50 -13.25
CA TYR A 488 70.55 -16.55 -13.78
C TYR A 488 71.44 -16.08 -14.93
N VAL A 489 70.95 -15.13 -15.73
CA VAL A 489 71.62 -14.69 -16.96
C VAL A 489 71.60 -13.16 -17.14
N GLY A 490 71.22 -12.42 -16.09
CA GLY A 490 71.33 -10.96 -16.02
C GLY A 490 72.78 -10.53 -15.87
N ASP A 491 73.09 -9.31 -16.33
CA ASP A 491 74.45 -8.78 -16.54
C ASP A 491 75.41 -9.09 -15.38
N VAL A 492 76.35 -10.00 -15.63
CA VAL A 492 77.53 -10.22 -14.81
C VAL A 492 78.75 -10.37 -15.71
N ASP A 493 79.81 -9.69 -15.31
CA ASP A 493 81.16 -9.74 -15.89
C ASP A 493 81.67 -11.19 -15.93
N ASP A 494 81.52 -11.84 -17.09
CA ASP A 494 82.25 -13.06 -17.51
C ASP A 494 82.06 -14.34 -16.67
N SER A 495 81.14 -14.33 -15.71
CA SER A 495 80.69 -15.50 -14.95
C SER A 495 79.18 -15.55 -14.87
N TYR A 496 78.60 -16.75 -14.80
CA TYR A 496 77.21 -16.84 -14.33
C TYR A 496 77.11 -16.21 -12.92
N PRO A 497 76.00 -15.53 -12.59
CA PRO A 497 75.82 -14.89 -11.27
C PRO A 497 75.66 -15.92 -10.15
N ILE A 498 75.68 -17.20 -10.52
CA ILE A 498 75.58 -18.35 -9.65
C ILE A 498 76.96 -18.98 -9.49
N ASP A 499 77.40 -19.14 -8.24
CA ASP A 499 78.55 -19.97 -7.87
C ASP A 499 78.00 -21.23 -7.18
N PRO A 500 77.64 -22.27 -7.95
CA PRO A 500 76.97 -23.43 -7.39
C PRO A 500 77.93 -24.20 -6.49
N SER A 501 77.43 -24.68 -5.36
CA SER A 501 78.10 -25.69 -4.55
C SER A 501 77.51 -27.06 -4.84
N LYS A 502 78.13 -28.11 -4.29
CA LYS A 502 77.57 -29.47 -4.32
C LYS A 502 76.10 -29.52 -3.87
N ASP A 503 75.76 -28.77 -2.83
CA ASP A 503 74.41 -28.80 -2.23
C ASP A 503 73.40 -27.93 -3.01
N SER A 504 73.84 -26.84 -3.64
CA SER A 504 72.94 -25.95 -4.40
C SER A 504 72.77 -26.37 -5.87
N TRP A 505 73.68 -27.18 -6.43
CA TRP A 505 73.72 -27.58 -7.85
C TRP A 505 72.36 -28.03 -8.39
N GLN A 506 71.76 -29.05 -7.76
CA GLN A 506 70.51 -29.64 -8.25
C GLN A 506 69.33 -28.65 -8.16
N GLY A 507 69.35 -27.75 -7.18
CA GLY A 507 68.38 -26.67 -7.04
C GLY A 507 68.42 -25.72 -8.24
N HIS A 508 69.61 -25.28 -8.64
CA HIS A 508 69.78 -24.42 -9.82
C HIS A 508 69.33 -25.10 -11.12
N VAL A 509 69.71 -26.37 -11.32
CA VAL A 509 69.29 -27.15 -12.50
C VAL A 509 67.76 -27.29 -12.56
N ASN A 510 67.12 -27.65 -11.44
CA ASN A 510 65.67 -27.82 -11.37
C ASN A 510 64.94 -26.50 -11.63
N ASN A 511 65.43 -25.40 -11.07
CA ASN A 511 64.81 -24.09 -11.24
C ASN A 511 64.90 -23.57 -12.67
N VAL A 512 66.06 -23.69 -13.34
CA VAL A 512 66.21 -23.32 -14.76
C VAL A 512 65.28 -24.17 -15.64
N ASN A 513 65.16 -25.47 -15.37
CA ASN A 513 64.21 -26.33 -16.09
C ASN A 513 62.75 -25.92 -15.87
N ARG A 514 62.39 -25.52 -14.64
CA ARG A 514 61.05 -24.98 -14.31
C ARG A 514 60.76 -23.72 -15.12
N ILE A 515 61.65 -22.72 -15.09
CA ILE A 515 61.51 -21.45 -15.81
C ILE A 515 61.33 -21.70 -17.32
N ILE A 516 62.13 -22.61 -17.90
CA ILE A 516 62.01 -22.99 -19.32
C ILE A 516 60.63 -23.60 -19.62
N ASN A 517 60.12 -24.45 -18.74
CA ASN A 517 58.81 -25.07 -18.93
C ASN A 517 57.67 -24.05 -18.78
N GLU A 518 57.77 -23.12 -17.83
CA GLU A 518 56.82 -22.03 -17.67
C GLU A 518 56.81 -21.09 -18.89
N TYR A 519 57.98 -20.74 -19.41
CA TYR A 519 58.10 -19.99 -20.67
C TYR A 519 57.40 -20.70 -21.83
N LYS A 520 57.59 -22.02 -21.97
CA LYS A 520 56.95 -22.82 -23.04
C LYS A 520 55.42 -22.84 -22.92
N GLY A 521 54.88 -22.62 -21.71
CA GLY A 521 53.45 -22.49 -21.47
C GLY A 521 52.87 -21.13 -21.82
N LEU A 522 53.70 -20.12 -22.14
CA LEU A 522 53.24 -18.78 -22.49
C LEU A 522 52.57 -18.73 -23.88
N THR A 523 51.70 -17.74 -24.06
CA THR A 523 51.19 -17.39 -25.38
C THR A 523 52.31 -16.81 -26.25
N LYS A 524 52.17 -16.87 -27.59
CA LYS A 524 53.17 -16.34 -28.52
C LYS A 524 53.51 -14.86 -28.27
N ASN A 525 52.53 -14.06 -27.89
CA ASN A 525 52.72 -12.64 -27.61
C ASN A 525 53.42 -12.42 -26.27
N SER A 526 53.05 -13.18 -25.24
CA SER A 526 53.68 -13.10 -23.91
C SER A 526 55.14 -13.59 -23.95
N ALA A 527 55.40 -14.69 -24.66
CA ALA A 527 56.75 -15.20 -24.90
C ALA A 527 57.66 -14.18 -25.61
N ALA A 528 57.12 -13.38 -26.54
CA ALA A 528 57.88 -12.36 -27.25
C ALA A 528 58.35 -11.18 -26.36
N LYS A 529 57.76 -11.03 -25.16
CA LYS A 529 58.14 -10.01 -24.16
C LYS A 529 59.16 -10.52 -23.14
N ILE A 530 59.54 -11.80 -23.21
CA ILE A 530 60.52 -12.38 -22.30
C ILE A 530 61.93 -12.06 -22.81
N VAL A 531 62.77 -11.56 -21.91
CA VAL A 531 64.15 -11.17 -22.17
C VAL A 531 65.08 -12.26 -21.61
N GLY A 532 66.20 -12.56 -22.28
CA GLY A 532 67.21 -13.49 -21.79
C GLY A 532 66.90 -14.99 -21.94
N TYR A 533 65.76 -15.38 -22.54
CA TYR A 533 65.39 -16.80 -22.70
C TYR A 533 66.41 -17.62 -23.51
N ASP A 534 66.95 -17.09 -24.61
CA ASP A 534 67.99 -17.76 -25.40
C ASP A 534 69.24 -18.07 -24.55
N SER A 535 69.62 -17.14 -23.67
CA SER A 535 70.74 -17.29 -22.74
C SER A 535 70.42 -18.33 -21.67
N LEU A 536 69.18 -18.38 -21.18
CA LEU A 536 68.73 -19.41 -20.24
C LEU A 536 68.78 -20.82 -20.85
N ILE A 537 68.42 -20.96 -22.13
CA ILE A 537 68.54 -22.24 -22.87
C ILE A 537 70.01 -22.63 -23.06
N THR A 538 70.89 -21.65 -23.26
CA THR A 538 72.35 -21.88 -23.28
C THR A 538 72.83 -22.39 -21.92
N LEU A 539 72.43 -21.72 -20.82
CA LEU A 539 72.75 -22.15 -19.46
C LEU A 539 72.26 -23.59 -19.17
N GLN A 540 71.07 -23.98 -19.63
CA GLN A 540 70.58 -25.36 -19.49
C GLN A 540 71.52 -26.39 -20.16
N LYS A 541 72.08 -26.06 -21.33
CA LYS A 541 73.05 -26.92 -22.02
C LYS A 541 74.40 -26.93 -21.30
N ASP A 542 74.80 -25.78 -20.78
CA ASP A 542 76.06 -25.62 -20.06
C ASP A 542 76.03 -26.36 -18.72
N PHE A 543 74.90 -26.37 -18.01
CA PHE A 543 74.68 -27.25 -16.86
C PHE A 543 74.88 -28.73 -17.22
N LYS A 544 74.35 -29.21 -18.35
CA LYS A 544 74.55 -30.61 -18.77
C LYS A 544 76.02 -30.93 -19.09
N ALA A 545 76.71 -29.98 -19.71
CA ALA A 545 78.14 -30.12 -20.03
C ALA A 545 78.98 -30.16 -18.74
N ALA A 546 78.73 -29.24 -17.82
CA ALA A 546 79.38 -29.18 -16.52
C ALA A 546 79.03 -30.39 -15.65
N GLU A 547 77.78 -30.85 -15.60
CA GLU A 547 77.35 -32.04 -14.85
C GLU A 547 78.15 -33.28 -15.22
N LYS A 548 78.43 -33.46 -16.53
CA LYS A 548 79.25 -34.56 -17.01
C LYS A 548 80.67 -34.49 -16.43
N ILE A 549 81.27 -33.31 -16.45
CA ILE A 549 82.64 -33.11 -15.95
C ILE A 549 82.70 -33.20 -14.42
N ILE A 550 81.71 -32.66 -13.71
CA ILE A 550 81.57 -32.82 -12.25
C ILE A 550 81.57 -34.30 -11.89
N LYS A 551 80.77 -35.12 -12.59
CA LYS A 551 80.73 -36.59 -12.38
C LYS A 551 82.06 -37.27 -12.70
N ASP A 552 82.73 -36.86 -13.77
CA ASP A 552 84.04 -37.38 -14.14
C ASP A 552 85.12 -37.03 -13.10
N MET A 553 85.09 -35.80 -12.55
CA MET A 553 85.98 -35.34 -11.47
C MET A 553 85.70 -36.05 -10.14
N ASP A 554 84.42 -36.23 -9.77
CA ASP A 554 84.03 -37.00 -8.58
C ASP A 554 84.46 -38.47 -8.70
N ALA A 555 84.34 -39.05 -9.90
CA ALA A 555 84.80 -40.41 -10.18
C ALA A 555 86.33 -40.52 -10.09
N TYR A 556 87.06 -39.51 -10.57
CA TYR A 556 88.51 -39.44 -10.40
C TYR A 556 88.90 -39.32 -8.91
N GLN A 557 88.25 -38.44 -8.15
CA GLN A 557 88.52 -38.26 -6.72
C GLN A 557 88.37 -39.60 -5.97
N LYS A 558 87.25 -40.30 -6.17
CA LYS A 558 87.02 -41.65 -5.62
C LYS A 558 88.09 -42.66 -6.06
N LEU A 559 88.51 -42.62 -7.32
CA LEU A 559 89.55 -43.49 -7.84
C LEU A 559 90.91 -43.20 -7.19
N SER A 560 91.22 -41.93 -6.91
CA SER A 560 92.48 -41.49 -6.27
C SER A 560 92.59 -41.91 -4.81
N GLU A 561 91.45 -42.03 -4.11
CA GLU A 561 91.36 -42.46 -2.72
C GLU A 561 91.33 -43.99 -2.55
N THR A 562 91.14 -44.74 -3.64
CA THR A 562 91.05 -46.21 -3.61
C THR A 562 92.45 -46.84 -3.42
N PRO A 563 92.68 -47.62 -2.35
CA PRO A 563 93.99 -48.27 -2.13
C PRO A 563 94.38 -49.23 -3.26
N GLY A 564 95.64 -49.17 -3.71
CA GLY A 564 96.21 -50.10 -4.70
C GLY A 564 96.00 -49.73 -6.18
N VAL A 565 95.46 -48.54 -6.49
CA VAL A 565 95.34 -48.07 -7.88
C VAL A 565 96.71 -47.64 -8.45
N ALA A 566 97.06 -48.15 -9.63
CA ALA A 566 98.32 -47.82 -10.30
C ALA A 566 98.43 -46.34 -10.71
N GLU A 567 99.60 -45.73 -10.50
CA GLU A 567 99.89 -44.32 -10.84
C GLU A 567 99.63 -44.00 -12.33
N SER A 568 99.96 -44.94 -13.23
CA SER A 568 99.70 -44.81 -14.67
C SER A 568 98.20 -44.69 -15.00
N LYS A 569 97.33 -45.35 -14.22
CA LYS A 569 95.87 -45.29 -14.36
C LYS A 569 95.33 -43.96 -13.84
N LEU A 570 95.82 -43.48 -12.70
CA LEU A 570 95.47 -42.16 -12.15
C LEU A 570 95.88 -41.04 -13.11
N LYS A 571 97.10 -41.09 -13.66
CA LYS A 571 97.59 -40.12 -14.65
C LYS A 571 96.75 -40.09 -15.92
N THR A 572 96.39 -41.26 -16.44
CA THR A 572 95.55 -41.38 -17.64
C THR A 572 94.15 -40.82 -17.39
N ASN A 573 93.55 -41.16 -16.25
CA ASN A 573 92.22 -40.68 -15.88
C ASN A 573 92.22 -39.16 -15.65
N TYR A 574 93.15 -38.64 -14.84
CA TYR A 574 93.35 -37.20 -14.63
C TYR A 574 93.53 -36.45 -15.95
N THR A 575 94.38 -36.95 -16.85
CA THR A 575 94.61 -36.31 -18.17
C THR A 575 93.34 -36.30 -19.02
N ASN A 576 92.54 -37.37 -18.97
CA ASN A 576 91.28 -37.44 -19.72
C ASN A 576 90.22 -36.48 -19.17
N VAL A 577 90.06 -36.42 -17.84
CA VAL A 577 89.13 -35.51 -17.16
C VAL A 577 89.58 -34.06 -17.36
N LEU A 578 90.87 -33.75 -17.17
CA LEU A 578 91.43 -32.42 -17.44
C LEU A 578 91.25 -32.01 -18.90
N LYS A 579 91.45 -32.92 -19.86
CA LYS A 579 91.21 -32.65 -21.28
C LYS A 579 89.73 -32.41 -21.57
N ALA A 580 88.82 -33.07 -20.86
CA ALA A 580 87.39 -32.88 -20.99
C ALA A 580 86.94 -31.55 -20.35
N TYR A 581 87.46 -31.21 -19.17
CA TYR A 581 87.28 -29.92 -18.50
C TYR A 581 87.83 -28.75 -19.32
N ASN A 582 89.02 -28.89 -19.91
CA ASN A 582 89.63 -27.85 -20.76
C ASN A 582 88.93 -27.67 -22.12
N LYS A 583 88.03 -28.59 -22.51
CA LYS A 583 87.16 -28.42 -23.68
C LYS A 583 85.90 -27.61 -23.37
N LEU A 584 85.58 -27.43 -22.09
CA LEU A 584 84.49 -26.56 -21.68
C LEU A 584 84.85 -25.08 -21.95
N THR A 585 83.84 -24.25 -22.18
CA THR A 585 84.01 -22.79 -22.21
C THR A 585 84.28 -22.25 -20.80
N SER A 586 84.81 -21.04 -20.66
CA SER A 586 85.05 -20.43 -19.35
C SER A 586 83.77 -20.37 -18.49
N LEU A 587 82.62 -20.08 -19.12
CA LEU A 587 81.30 -20.11 -18.48
C LEU A 587 80.89 -21.53 -18.03
N GLN A 588 81.13 -22.54 -18.85
CA GLN A 588 80.86 -23.93 -18.47
C GLN A 588 81.81 -24.39 -17.35
N GLN A 589 83.05 -23.91 -17.33
CA GLN A 589 84.04 -24.22 -16.29
C GLN A 589 83.66 -23.61 -14.94
N SER A 590 83.11 -22.39 -14.91
CA SER A 590 82.66 -21.75 -13.67
C SER A 590 81.51 -22.50 -12.99
N LEU A 591 80.76 -23.32 -13.74
CA LEU A 591 79.70 -24.17 -13.20
C LEU A 591 80.22 -25.48 -12.58
N VAL A 592 81.48 -25.87 -12.83
CA VAL A 592 82.06 -27.11 -12.31
C VAL A 592 82.59 -26.84 -10.89
N TYR A 593 81.70 -26.98 -9.90
CA TYR A 593 81.98 -26.61 -8.52
C TYR A 593 83.16 -27.37 -7.87
N ASN A 594 83.46 -28.58 -8.34
CA ASN A 594 84.57 -29.41 -7.85
C ASN A 594 85.87 -29.24 -8.66
N ALA A 595 85.91 -28.27 -9.59
CA ALA A 595 87.08 -28.05 -10.45
C ALA A 595 88.33 -27.67 -9.64
N ASN A 596 88.21 -26.78 -8.66
CA ASN A 596 89.35 -26.33 -7.87
C ASN A 596 90.00 -27.50 -7.10
N ASP A 597 89.19 -28.32 -6.42
CA ASP A 597 89.67 -29.51 -5.72
C ASP A 597 90.37 -30.49 -6.68
N PHE A 598 89.78 -30.73 -7.85
CA PHE A 598 90.37 -31.58 -8.87
C PHE A 598 91.71 -31.02 -9.40
N LEU A 599 91.78 -29.71 -9.69
CA LEU A 599 92.96 -29.05 -10.24
C LEU A 599 94.10 -28.91 -9.23
N LEU A 600 93.80 -28.88 -7.93
CA LEU A 600 94.79 -28.90 -6.85
C LEU A 600 95.33 -30.32 -6.58
N ASN A 601 94.56 -31.36 -6.92
CA ASN A 601 94.95 -32.76 -6.80
C ASN A 601 95.66 -33.30 -8.06
N THR A 602 96.60 -32.54 -8.63
CA THR A 602 97.39 -33.00 -9.79
C THR A 602 98.28 -34.20 -9.42
N PRO A 603 98.32 -35.28 -10.24
CA PRO A 603 99.30 -36.34 -10.07
C PRO A 603 100.72 -35.77 -10.11
N THR A 604 101.57 -36.13 -9.15
CA THR A 604 102.98 -35.75 -9.11
C THR A 604 103.65 -36.14 -10.43
N ILE A 605 104.09 -35.15 -11.22
CA ILE A 605 104.80 -35.41 -12.46
C ILE A 605 106.22 -35.88 -12.11
N THR A 606 106.41 -37.19 -11.98
CA THR A 606 107.74 -37.79 -12.16
C THR A 606 108.02 -37.83 -13.67
N VAL A 607 108.64 -36.77 -14.19
CA VAL A 607 109.28 -36.82 -15.51
C VAL A 607 110.55 -37.66 -15.36
N ASN A 608 110.45 -38.97 -15.56
CA ASN A 608 111.61 -39.74 -15.96
C ASN A 608 111.24 -41.02 -16.70
N VAL A 609 111.42 -40.98 -18.02
CA VAL A 609 112.36 -41.89 -18.67
C VAL A 609 113.11 -41.05 -19.73
N ASN A 610 114.41 -40.84 -19.51
CA ASN A 610 115.43 -40.19 -20.36
C ASN A 610 115.88 -38.73 -20.07
N GLY A 611 115.71 -38.21 -18.84
CA GLY A 611 116.72 -37.34 -18.22
C GLY A 611 117.18 -36.04 -18.92
N LYS A 612 116.40 -35.38 -19.79
CA LYS A 612 116.67 -33.99 -20.19
C LYS A 612 115.41 -33.13 -20.12
N GLU A 613 115.47 -32.06 -19.31
CA GLU A 613 114.48 -30.99 -19.35
C GLU A 613 114.42 -30.38 -20.77
N PRO A 614 113.23 -30.07 -21.31
CA PRO A 614 113.13 -29.41 -22.60
C PRO A 614 113.76 -28.03 -22.52
N ALA A 615 114.59 -27.69 -23.51
CA ALA A 615 115.34 -26.43 -23.55
C ALA A 615 114.45 -25.18 -23.48
N ASP A 616 113.17 -25.32 -23.87
CA ASP A 616 112.16 -24.27 -23.87
C ASP A 616 111.22 -24.28 -22.65
N LYS A 617 111.55 -25.02 -21.57
CA LYS A 617 110.75 -25.03 -20.31
C LYS A 617 110.53 -23.64 -19.74
N ALA A 618 111.58 -22.81 -19.68
CA ALA A 618 111.48 -21.44 -19.18
C ALA A 618 110.55 -20.58 -20.05
N ALA A 619 110.62 -20.74 -21.38
CA ALA A 619 109.73 -20.07 -22.32
C ALA A 619 108.27 -20.54 -22.17
N ALA A 620 108.05 -21.83 -21.87
CA ALA A 620 106.72 -22.37 -21.60
C ALA A 620 106.12 -21.85 -20.28
N LEU A 621 106.91 -21.73 -19.21
CA LEU A 621 106.46 -21.15 -17.95
C LEU A 621 106.20 -19.63 -18.06
N ALA A 622 107.02 -18.90 -18.82
CA ALA A 622 106.77 -17.50 -19.12
C ALA A 622 105.48 -17.30 -19.92
N LEU A 623 105.25 -18.15 -20.94
CA LEU A 623 104.01 -18.13 -21.71
C LEU A 623 102.80 -18.48 -20.83
N LYS A 624 102.92 -19.43 -19.90
CA LYS A 624 101.87 -19.74 -18.93
C LYS A 624 101.44 -18.48 -18.17
N ALA A 625 102.40 -17.71 -17.63
CA ALA A 625 102.10 -16.45 -16.93
C ALA A 625 101.50 -15.36 -17.84
N GLU A 626 101.85 -15.32 -19.13
CA GLU A 626 101.25 -14.39 -20.10
C GLU A 626 99.81 -14.77 -20.47
N VAL A 627 99.56 -16.07 -20.68
CA VAL A 627 98.24 -16.61 -21.02
C VAL A 627 97.26 -16.43 -19.86
N GLU A 628 97.73 -16.43 -18.61
CA GLU A 628 96.91 -16.17 -17.43
C GLU A 628 96.32 -14.76 -17.41
N LYS A 629 97.05 -13.75 -17.93
CA LYS A 629 96.56 -12.36 -18.02
C LYS A 629 95.40 -12.20 -18.99
N LEU A 630 95.32 -13.07 -20.01
CA LEU A 630 94.24 -13.06 -20.99
C LEU A 630 92.89 -13.51 -20.41
N ALA A 631 92.87 -14.06 -19.20
CA ALA A 631 91.63 -14.44 -18.52
C ALA A 631 90.78 -13.24 -18.11
N ASN A 632 91.38 -12.07 -17.87
CA ASN A 632 90.66 -10.85 -17.49
C ASN A 632 90.54 -9.89 -18.67
N VAL A 633 89.51 -10.09 -19.49
CA VAL A 633 89.28 -9.34 -20.73
C VAL A 633 88.98 -7.86 -20.46
N THR A 634 88.40 -7.54 -19.30
CA THR A 634 88.05 -6.15 -18.90
C THR A 634 89.24 -5.19 -18.80
N LYS A 635 90.46 -5.73 -18.74
CA LYS A 635 91.71 -4.95 -18.74
C LYS A 635 92.17 -4.51 -20.13
N TYR A 636 91.44 -4.90 -21.18
CA TYR A 636 91.84 -4.68 -22.55
C TYR A 636 90.77 -3.96 -23.35
N THR A 637 91.20 -2.97 -24.15
CA THR A 637 90.44 -2.61 -25.35
C THR A 637 90.51 -3.75 -26.37
N PHE A 638 89.57 -3.79 -27.32
CA PHE A 638 89.58 -4.80 -28.38
C PHE A 638 90.93 -4.92 -29.11
N ALA A 639 91.56 -3.79 -29.45
CA ALA A 639 92.85 -3.78 -30.15
C ALA A 639 94.01 -4.32 -29.28
N GLN A 640 94.02 -3.99 -27.99
CA GLN A 640 95.02 -4.51 -27.05
C GLN A 640 94.83 -6.01 -26.82
N PHE A 641 93.59 -6.46 -26.67
CA PHE A 641 93.25 -7.87 -26.50
C PHE A 641 93.66 -8.69 -27.73
N GLU A 642 93.31 -8.20 -28.93
CA GLU A 642 93.69 -8.80 -30.20
C GLU A 642 95.21 -9.00 -30.31
N SER A 643 95.97 -7.96 -29.97
CA SER A 643 97.43 -8.00 -30.03
C SER A 643 98.02 -9.01 -29.04
N ALA A 644 97.52 -9.03 -27.79
CA ALA A 644 97.99 -9.93 -26.76
C ALA A 644 97.70 -11.41 -27.08
N VAL A 645 96.50 -11.71 -27.59
CA VAL A 645 96.09 -13.07 -28.00
C VAL A 645 96.91 -13.57 -29.17
N ASN A 646 97.12 -12.74 -30.20
CA ASN A 646 97.93 -13.10 -31.36
C ASN A 646 99.41 -13.36 -30.97
N ALA A 647 99.96 -12.54 -30.08
CA ALA A 647 101.31 -12.71 -29.56
C ALA A 647 101.47 -14.03 -28.77
N ALA A 648 100.56 -14.30 -27.82
CA ALA A 648 100.58 -15.53 -27.03
C ALA A 648 100.37 -16.79 -27.89
N THR A 649 99.50 -16.72 -28.91
CA THR A 649 99.29 -17.79 -29.89
C THR A 649 100.56 -18.10 -30.68
N THR A 650 101.30 -17.06 -31.07
CA THR A 650 102.56 -17.21 -31.80
C THR A 650 103.63 -17.84 -30.91
N LYS A 651 103.79 -17.35 -29.66
CA LYS A 651 104.71 -17.94 -28.67
C LYS A 651 104.39 -19.41 -28.39
N TYR A 652 103.12 -19.77 -28.24
CA TYR A 652 102.71 -21.17 -28.04
C TYR A 652 103.09 -22.08 -29.22
N LYS A 653 102.88 -21.59 -30.46
CA LYS A 653 103.22 -22.34 -31.69
C LYS A 653 104.72 -22.60 -31.81
N ASN A 654 105.56 -21.74 -31.23
CA ASN A 654 107.03 -21.88 -31.28
C ASN A 654 107.60 -22.85 -30.22
N LEU A 655 106.78 -23.31 -29.25
CA LEU A 655 107.22 -24.29 -28.25
C LEU A 655 107.26 -25.72 -28.81
N SER A 656 108.23 -26.49 -28.34
CA SER A 656 108.40 -27.92 -28.56
C SER A 656 107.26 -28.73 -27.96
N SER A 657 107.07 -29.97 -28.41
CA SER A 657 106.06 -30.88 -27.87
C SER A 657 106.28 -31.20 -26.38
N GLY A 658 107.52 -31.13 -25.90
CA GLY A 658 107.89 -31.23 -24.48
C GLY A 658 107.57 -29.95 -23.71
N GLY A 659 107.97 -28.78 -24.25
CA GLY A 659 107.72 -27.46 -23.65
C GLY A 659 106.24 -27.13 -23.52
N ARG A 660 105.40 -27.44 -24.52
CA ARG A 660 103.95 -27.23 -24.47
C ARG A 660 103.27 -27.93 -23.29
N LYS A 661 103.81 -29.04 -22.78
CA LYS A 661 103.28 -29.74 -21.60
C LYS A 661 103.41 -28.92 -20.31
N TYR A 662 104.29 -27.92 -20.27
CA TYR A 662 104.46 -27.00 -19.15
C TYR A 662 103.55 -25.76 -19.23
N VAL A 663 102.89 -25.52 -20.38
CA VAL A 663 101.85 -24.48 -20.53
C VAL A 663 100.51 -25.04 -20.08
N THR A 664 100.38 -25.28 -18.78
CA THR A 664 99.24 -26.00 -18.20
C THR A 664 97.90 -25.26 -18.36
N ASN A 665 97.92 -23.97 -18.70
CA ASN A 665 96.74 -23.11 -18.87
C ASN A 665 96.43 -22.74 -20.34
N TYR A 666 96.91 -23.51 -21.31
CA TYR A 666 96.66 -23.27 -22.75
C TYR A 666 95.17 -23.10 -23.14
N TYR A 667 94.25 -23.65 -22.34
CA TYR A 667 92.81 -23.49 -22.55
C TYR A 667 92.37 -22.01 -22.53
N LEU A 668 92.98 -21.17 -21.70
CA LEU A 668 92.69 -19.72 -21.63
C LEU A 668 93.03 -19.02 -22.95
N LEU A 669 94.13 -19.42 -23.60
CA LEU A 669 94.53 -18.87 -24.90
C LEU A 669 93.57 -19.28 -26.03
N THR A 670 93.03 -20.50 -25.95
CA THR A 670 92.02 -20.99 -26.90
C THR A 670 90.70 -20.24 -26.73
N ALA A 671 90.28 -20.00 -25.49
CA ALA A 671 89.09 -19.19 -25.18
C ALA A 671 89.24 -17.75 -25.70
N ALA A 672 90.35 -17.08 -25.38
CA ALA A 672 90.62 -15.72 -25.82
C ALA A 672 90.65 -15.57 -27.36
N SER A 673 91.17 -16.59 -28.08
CA SER A 673 91.14 -16.63 -29.55
C SER A 673 89.73 -16.73 -30.14
N LYS A 674 88.83 -17.45 -29.45
CA LYS A 674 87.43 -17.58 -29.84
C LYS A 674 86.68 -16.26 -29.63
N ASP A 675 86.93 -15.58 -28.51
CA ASP A 675 86.33 -14.28 -28.20
C ASP A 675 86.75 -13.22 -29.21
N LEU A 676 88.04 -13.15 -29.55
CA LEU A 676 88.55 -12.29 -30.61
C LEU A 676 87.81 -12.51 -31.95
N SER A 677 87.60 -13.77 -32.34
CA SER A 677 86.95 -14.12 -33.62
C SER A 677 85.45 -13.78 -33.62
N GLY A 678 84.77 -13.94 -32.48
CA GLY A 678 83.37 -13.59 -32.29
C GLY A 678 83.13 -12.08 -32.41
N VAL A 679 83.95 -11.27 -31.73
CA VAL A 679 83.87 -9.80 -31.78
C VAL A 679 84.15 -9.25 -33.18
N LYS A 680 85.15 -9.79 -33.89
CA LYS A 680 85.41 -9.41 -35.30
C LYS A 680 84.19 -9.64 -36.19
N SER A 681 83.46 -10.73 -35.97
CA SER A 681 82.25 -11.04 -36.73
C SER A 681 81.10 -10.08 -36.40
N PHE A 682 81.02 -9.63 -35.15
CA PHE A 682 80.07 -8.62 -34.72
C PHE A 682 80.38 -7.23 -35.28
N HIS A 683 81.65 -6.78 -35.23
CA HIS A 683 82.06 -5.49 -35.79
C HIS A 683 81.72 -5.36 -37.28
N LYS A 684 81.76 -6.45 -38.06
CA LYS A 684 81.29 -6.46 -39.46
C LYS A 684 79.79 -6.13 -39.59
N LYS A 685 78.95 -6.61 -38.65
CA LYS A 685 77.51 -6.28 -38.63
C LYS A 685 77.28 -4.83 -38.23
N VAL A 686 78.03 -4.33 -37.25
CA VAL A 686 78.02 -2.91 -36.85
C VAL A 686 78.37 -2.02 -38.04
N GLN A 687 79.45 -2.34 -38.76
CA GLN A 687 79.88 -1.60 -39.95
C GLN A 687 78.83 -1.62 -41.07
N ALA A 688 78.20 -2.77 -41.33
CA ALA A 688 77.14 -2.90 -42.33
C ALA A 688 75.86 -2.09 -41.98
N ALA A 689 75.62 -1.84 -40.69
CA ALA A 689 74.57 -0.94 -40.23
C ALA A 689 74.98 0.54 -40.36
N ARG A 690 76.22 0.90 -39.98
CA ARG A 690 76.76 2.26 -40.13
C ARG A 690 76.78 2.75 -41.58
N GLN A 691 77.02 1.84 -42.52
CA GLN A 691 77.12 2.16 -43.95
C GLN A 691 75.77 2.18 -44.69
N GLU A 692 74.66 1.87 -44.01
CA GLU A 692 73.32 1.94 -44.60
C GLU A 692 72.81 3.38 -44.63
N THR A 693 72.43 3.87 -45.81
CA THR A 693 72.05 5.27 -46.05
C THR A 693 70.54 5.50 -45.98
N ASP A 694 69.72 4.44 -46.06
CA ASP A 694 68.26 4.51 -45.93
C ASP A 694 67.84 4.36 -44.46
N ALA A 695 67.15 5.37 -43.90
CA ALA A 695 66.80 5.41 -42.47
C ALA A 695 65.97 4.20 -41.99
N ALA A 696 65.04 3.69 -42.81
CA ALA A 696 64.19 2.56 -42.45
C ALA A 696 64.95 1.22 -42.51
N LYS A 697 65.83 1.05 -43.49
CA LYS A 697 66.73 -0.12 -43.59
C LYS A 697 67.82 -0.07 -42.52
N GLN A 698 68.32 1.13 -42.21
CA GLN A 698 69.31 1.36 -41.16
C GLN A 698 68.71 0.98 -39.80
N ALA A 699 67.48 1.40 -39.50
CA ALA A 699 66.78 1.00 -38.27
C ALA A 699 66.64 -0.53 -38.12
N LYS A 700 66.29 -1.25 -39.20
CA LYS A 700 66.21 -2.74 -39.19
C LYS A 700 67.58 -3.40 -38.98
N LYS A 701 68.63 -2.85 -39.60
CA LYS A 701 70.00 -3.35 -39.42
C LYS A 701 70.53 -3.06 -38.02
N ILE A 702 70.22 -1.89 -37.46
CA ILE A 702 70.53 -1.55 -36.06
C ILE A 702 69.80 -2.50 -35.11
N GLN A 703 68.52 -2.82 -35.34
CA GLN A 703 67.81 -3.83 -34.55
C GLN A 703 68.49 -5.21 -34.63
N THR A 704 68.97 -5.59 -35.81
CA THR A 704 69.74 -6.83 -36.01
C THR A 704 71.07 -6.79 -35.25
N VAL A 705 71.74 -5.63 -35.21
CA VAL A 705 72.97 -5.41 -34.44
C VAL A 705 72.69 -5.46 -32.94
N GLN A 706 71.65 -4.81 -32.44
CA GLN A 706 71.23 -4.88 -31.03
C GLN A 706 70.96 -6.32 -30.61
N THR A 707 70.25 -7.07 -31.46
CA THR A 707 70.00 -8.50 -31.25
C THR A 707 71.29 -9.31 -31.27
N ALA A 708 72.22 -9.01 -32.18
CA ALA A 708 73.49 -9.71 -32.26
C ALA A 708 74.41 -9.38 -31.07
N TYR A 709 74.39 -8.14 -30.58
CA TYR A 709 75.17 -7.68 -29.42
C TYR A 709 74.70 -8.38 -28.15
N ALA A 710 73.39 -8.41 -27.92
CA ALA A 710 72.79 -9.12 -26.80
C ALA A 710 73.07 -10.63 -26.80
N LYS A 711 73.36 -11.22 -27.98
CA LYS A 711 73.72 -12.64 -28.12
C LYS A 711 75.22 -12.92 -28.00
N LEU A 712 76.06 -11.89 -27.88
CA LEU A 712 77.49 -12.09 -27.63
C LEU A 712 77.73 -12.54 -26.19
N PRO A 713 78.69 -13.44 -25.95
CA PRO A 713 79.23 -13.69 -24.61
C PRO A 713 79.77 -12.40 -23.97
N ALA A 714 79.79 -12.32 -22.63
CA ALA A 714 80.16 -11.10 -21.89
C ALA A 714 81.54 -10.52 -22.31
N ASN A 715 82.59 -11.35 -22.40
CA ASN A 715 83.91 -10.94 -22.92
C ASN A 715 83.80 -10.27 -24.28
N GLN A 716 82.96 -10.83 -25.16
CA GLN A 716 82.75 -10.33 -26.50
C GLN A 716 81.91 -9.05 -26.51
N GLN A 717 80.94 -8.92 -25.60
CA GLN A 717 80.18 -7.69 -25.41
C GLN A 717 81.09 -6.56 -24.92
N HIS A 718 81.89 -6.79 -23.88
CA HIS A 718 82.85 -5.80 -23.37
C HIS A 718 83.75 -5.26 -24.47
N LEU A 719 84.37 -6.16 -25.23
CA LEU A 719 85.25 -5.80 -26.34
C LEU A 719 84.50 -5.13 -27.51
N ALA A 720 83.22 -5.44 -27.71
CA ALA A 720 82.38 -4.87 -28.77
C ALA A 720 81.67 -3.56 -28.37
N LYS A 721 81.62 -3.24 -27.08
CA LYS A 721 80.75 -2.22 -26.47
C LYS A 721 80.91 -0.85 -27.11
N GLN A 722 82.15 -0.39 -27.24
CA GLN A 722 82.44 0.92 -27.82
C GLN A 722 81.85 1.07 -29.22
N GLN A 723 82.06 0.10 -30.11
CA GLN A 723 81.54 0.18 -31.48
C GLN A 723 80.01 0.08 -31.55
N TYR A 724 79.41 -0.64 -30.62
CA TYR A 724 77.96 -0.76 -30.49
C TYR A 724 77.34 0.57 -30.04
N GLU A 725 77.84 1.19 -28.97
CA GLU A 725 77.35 2.46 -28.44
C GLU A 725 77.49 3.59 -29.48
N ASP A 726 78.64 3.66 -30.15
CA ASP A 726 78.88 4.59 -31.26
C ASP A 726 77.86 4.46 -32.40
N LEU A 727 77.34 3.25 -32.69
CA LEU A 727 76.30 3.05 -33.72
C LEU A 727 74.94 3.56 -33.24
N LEU A 728 74.63 3.39 -31.94
CA LEU A 728 73.35 3.84 -31.38
C LEU A 728 73.26 5.36 -31.30
N ASN A 729 74.39 6.02 -31.02
CA ASN A 729 74.48 7.47 -30.87
C ASN A 729 74.41 8.24 -32.21
N ASN A 730 74.55 7.56 -33.36
CA ASN A 730 74.65 8.17 -34.70
C ASN A 730 73.50 7.75 -35.64
N ARG A 731 72.26 7.64 -35.13
CA ARG A 731 71.06 7.25 -35.91
C ARG A 731 70.50 8.42 -36.73
N LEU A 732 70.00 8.16 -37.94
CA LEU A 732 69.29 9.14 -38.77
C LEU A 732 67.88 9.43 -38.21
N GLU A 733 67.52 10.69 -37.98
CA GLU A 733 66.21 11.13 -37.44
C GLU A 733 65.22 11.47 -38.57
N ASP A 734 64.09 10.72 -38.66
CA ASP A 734 62.77 11.23 -39.09
C ASP A 734 61.70 10.11 -39.05
N ALA A 735 61.03 9.92 -37.91
CA ALA A 735 59.86 9.04 -37.80
C ALA A 735 58.74 9.75 -37.03
N PRO A 736 57.45 9.64 -37.45
CA PRO A 736 56.34 10.20 -36.70
C PRO A 736 56.36 9.67 -35.27
N ASP A 737 56.12 10.56 -34.30
CA ASP A 737 56.13 10.24 -32.88
C ASP A 737 54.85 9.48 -32.47
N VAL A 738 54.79 8.24 -32.94
CA VAL A 738 53.78 7.22 -32.60
C VAL A 738 53.70 7.01 -31.09
N THR A 739 54.80 7.24 -30.35
CA THR A 739 54.85 7.09 -28.90
C THR A 739 54.03 8.17 -28.22
N THR A 740 54.21 9.44 -28.62
CA THR A 740 53.42 10.56 -28.08
C THR A 740 51.94 10.37 -28.34
N LEU A 741 51.53 10.03 -29.57
CA LEU A 741 50.11 9.79 -29.88
C LEU A 741 49.54 8.59 -29.08
N ASN A 742 50.31 7.50 -28.92
CA ASN A 742 49.86 6.35 -28.13
C ASN A 742 49.66 6.70 -26.64
N ASN A 743 50.49 7.59 -26.10
CA ASN A 743 50.40 8.09 -24.73
C ASN A 743 49.22 9.05 -24.55
N GLU A 744 48.98 9.95 -25.51
CA GLU A 744 47.80 10.82 -25.51
C GLU A 744 46.49 10.02 -25.60
N ILE A 745 46.46 8.95 -26.39
CA ILE A 745 45.31 8.03 -26.44
C ILE A 745 45.11 7.31 -25.09
N ALA A 746 46.19 6.95 -24.39
CA ALA A 746 46.09 6.34 -23.06
C ALA A 746 45.39 7.26 -22.04
N LYS A 747 45.62 8.57 -22.16
CA LYS A 747 45.04 9.61 -21.28
C LYS A 747 43.56 9.91 -21.56
N ILE A 748 42.91 9.26 -22.54
CA ILE A 748 41.48 9.48 -22.84
C ILE A 748 40.59 8.98 -21.69
N VAL A 749 40.99 7.87 -21.06
CA VAL A 749 40.27 7.24 -19.95
C VAL A 749 41.01 7.49 -18.63
N SER A 750 40.23 7.59 -17.56
CA SER A 750 40.75 7.58 -16.19
C SER A 750 41.48 6.28 -15.85
N ASN A 751 42.35 6.32 -14.84
CA ASN A 751 43.15 5.15 -14.42
C ASN A 751 42.28 3.97 -13.95
N ASP A 752 41.10 4.23 -13.40
CA ASP A 752 40.10 3.22 -13.02
C ASP A 752 39.22 2.76 -14.21
N ASN A 753 39.40 3.40 -15.37
CA ASN A 753 38.67 3.15 -16.61
C ASN A 753 37.14 3.38 -16.47
N GLU A 754 36.70 4.26 -15.56
CA GLU A 754 35.28 4.51 -15.28
C GLU A 754 34.72 5.72 -16.04
N THR A 755 35.56 6.70 -16.35
CA THR A 755 35.19 7.97 -16.99
C THR A 755 36.18 8.38 -18.08
N TYR A 756 35.74 9.19 -19.04
CA TYR A 756 36.64 9.92 -19.92
C TYR A 756 37.14 11.20 -19.24
N THR A 757 38.42 11.49 -19.41
CA THR A 757 39.15 12.63 -18.82
C THR A 757 39.38 13.77 -19.81
N VAL A 758 39.01 13.57 -21.07
CA VAL A 758 39.16 14.54 -22.16
C VAL A 758 37.81 14.87 -22.78
N SER A 759 37.73 16.00 -23.50
CA SER A 759 36.49 16.43 -24.16
C SER A 759 36.21 15.66 -25.46
N ILE A 760 35.00 15.82 -25.99
CA ILE A 760 34.60 15.26 -27.29
C ILE A 760 35.50 15.79 -28.42
N GLU A 761 35.87 17.08 -28.37
CA GLU A 761 36.76 17.71 -29.34
C GLU A 761 38.12 17.03 -29.36
N LYS A 762 38.71 16.79 -28.18
CA LYS A 762 40.01 16.11 -28.08
C LYS A 762 39.96 14.67 -28.59
N ILE A 763 38.88 13.93 -28.33
CA ILE A 763 38.68 12.58 -28.88
C ILE A 763 38.64 12.63 -30.41
N ASN A 764 37.95 13.61 -30.98
CA ASN A 764 37.85 13.80 -32.42
C ASN A 764 39.20 14.20 -33.06
N GLU A 765 39.98 15.07 -32.41
CA GLU A 765 41.35 15.43 -32.83
C GLU A 765 42.25 14.19 -32.88
N LEU A 766 42.31 13.41 -31.80
CA LEU A 766 43.12 12.18 -31.74
C LEU A 766 42.66 11.15 -32.79
N SER A 767 41.36 11.08 -33.08
CA SER A 767 40.79 10.25 -34.16
C SER A 767 41.29 10.67 -35.54
N ILE A 768 41.39 11.98 -35.80
CA ILE A 768 41.92 12.52 -37.06
C ILE A 768 43.42 12.21 -37.18
N GLU A 769 44.20 12.43 -36.13
CA GLU A 769 45.64 12.12 -36.10
C GLU A 769 45.89 10.62 -36.32
N TYR A 770 45.17 9.75 -35.61
CA TYR A 770 45.27 8.30 -35.81
C TYR A 770 44.91 7.87 -37.24
N LYS A 771 43.91 8.49 -37.87
CA LYS A 771 43.52 8.17 -39.25
C LYS A 771 44.61 8.52 -40.28
N LYS A 772 45.40 9.57 -40.03
CA LYS A 772 46.52 9.99 -40.90
C LYS A 772 47.70 9.01 -40.89
N LEU A 773 47.81 8.15 -39.88
CA LEU A 773 48.88 7.15 -39.78
C LEU A 773 48.83 6.10 -40.90
N SER A 774 50.02 5.66 -41.29
CA SER A 774 50.21 4.50 -42.18
C SER A 774 49.68 3.21 -41.54
N SER A 775 49.40 2.18 -42.35
CA SER A 775 48.97 0.86 -41.85
C SER A 775 50.01 0.20 -40.93
N SER A 776 51.29 0.51 -41.10
CA SER A 776 52.38 0.08 -40.21
C SER A 776 52.37 0.82 -38.88
N ASP A 777 52.17 2.14 -38.88
CA ASP A 777 52.19 2.93 -37.65
C ASP A 777 50.93 2.73 -36.81
N LYS A 778 49.76 2.53 -37.45
CA LYS A 778 48.53 2.14 -36.73
C LYS A 778 48.71 0.88 -35.89
N LYS A 779 49.48 -0.11 -36.41
CA LYS A 779 49.78 -1.36 -35.67
C LYS A 779 50.69 -1.14 -34.45
N ARG A 780 51.40 -0.01 -34.39
CA ARG A 780 52.28 0.36 -33.27
C ARG A 780 51.54 1.11 -32.16
N ILE A 781 50.32 1.60 -32.41
CA ILE A 781 49.45 2.22 -31.39
C ILE A 781 48.76 1.11 -30.59
N THR A 782 49.33 0.75 -29.45
CA THR A 782 48.78 -0.31 -28.57
C THR A 782 47.44 0.07 -27.95
N ASN A 783 47.16 1.37 -27.80
CA ASN A 783 45.96 1.89 -27.14
C ASN A 783 44.82 2.22 -28.12
N ALA A 784 44.91 1.83 -29.39
CA ALA A 784 43.95 2.21 -30.44
C ALA A 784 42.49 1.79 -30.16
N SER A 785 42.29 0.72 -29.38
CA SER A 785 40.95 0.28 -28.95
C SER A 785 40.24 1.31 -28.08
N ILE A 786 40.97 2.02 -27.20
CA ILE A 786 40.43 3.07 -26.33
C ILE A 786 39.83 4.17 -27.19
N LEU A 787 40.59 4.67 -28.16
CA LEU A 787 40.13 5.72 -29.08
C LEU A 787 38.93 5.27 -29.93
N THR A 788 38.93 4.01 -30.38
CA THR A 788 37.82 3.46 -31.17
C THR A 788 36.52 3.41 -30.36
N THR A 789 36.60 2.96 -29.10
CA THR A 789 35.45 2.94 -28.18
C THR A 789 34.98 4.35 -27.85
N ALA A 790 35.89 5.27 -27.56
CA ALA A 790 35.58 6.68 -27.26
C ALA A 790 34.83 7.36 -28.42
N VAL A 791 35.29 7.18 -29.67
CA VAL A 791 34.61 7.70 -30.86
C VAL A 791 33.21 7.09 -31.03
N SER A 792 33.00 5.84 -30.67
CA SER A 792 31.68 5.19 -30.70
C SER A 792 30.74 5.77 -29.65
N ASP A 793 31.25 6.01 -28.44
CA ASP A 793 30.47 6.61 -27.35
C ASP A 793 30.13 8.08 -27.60
N VAL A 794 31.04 8.86 -28.22
CA VAL A 794 30.75 10.22 -28.70
C VAL A 794 29.47 10.24 -29.56
N LYS A 795 29.33 9.32 -30.52
CA LYS A 795 28.12 9.24 -31.36
C LYS A 795 26.84 8.96 -30.57
N LYS A 796 26.92 8.16 -29.50
CA LYS A 796 25.77 7.89 -28.63
C LYS A 796 25.41 9.11 -27.80
N VAL A 797 26.41 9.85 -27.31
CA VAL A 797 26.21 11.10 -26.57
C VAL A 797 25.63 12.18 -27.49
N GLU A 798 26.11 12.32 -28.73
CA GLU A 798 25.50 13.20 -29.74
C GLU A 798 24.02 12.86 -30.01
N SER A 799 23.68 11.56 -30.08
CA SER A 799 22.29 11.11 -30.22
C SER A 799 21.43 11.47 -29.00
N PHE A 800 22.00 11.32 -27.80
CA PHE A 800 21.36 11.78 -26.57
C PHE A 800 21.17 13.31 -26.58
N MET A 801 22.17 14.09 -26.99
CA MET A 801 22.10 15.55 -27.06
C MET A 801 21.00 16.04 -28.00
N LYS A 802 20.78 15.38 -29.14
CA LYS A 802 19.62 15.65 -30.01
C LYS A 802 18.28 15.42 -29.30
N THR A 803 18.21 14.42 -28.43
CA THR A 803 17.02 14.14 -27.60
C THR A 803 16.84 15.22 -26.54
N TYR A 804 17.93 15.65 -25.90
CA TYR A 804 17.96 16.75 -24.94
C TYR A 804 17.43 18.05 -25.59
N GLU A 805 18.03 18.50 -26.68
CA GLU A 805 17.64 19.74 -27.38
C GLU A 805 16.16 19.74 -27.80
N LYS A 806 15.65 18.60 -28.29
CA LYS A 806 14.27 18.48 -28.75
C LYS A 806 13.24 18.44 -27.62
N SER A 807 13.55 17.74 -26.52
CA SER A 807 12.53 17.30 -25.55
C SER A 807 12.72 17.84 -24.15
N PHE A 808 13.85 18.47 -23.81
CA PHE A 808 14.12 18.85 -22.42
C PHE A 808 13.11 19.87 -21.86
N THR A 809 12.72 20.85 -22.66
CA THR A 809 11.74 21.88 -22.24
C THR A 809 10.30 21.35 -22.22
N SER A 810 9.92 20.51 -23.19
CA SER A 810 8.53 20.06 -23.39
C SER A 810 8.20 18.74 -22.70
N ASN A 811 9.17 17.83 -22.57
CA ASN A 811 9.04 16.51 -21.97
C ASN A 811 10.36 16.06 -21.30
N PRO A 812 10.74 16.70 -20.17
CA PRO A 812 12.00 16.43 -19.47
C PRO A 812 12.14 14.97 -19.03
N THR A 813 11.03 14.28 -18.72
CA THR A 813 11.03 12.86 -18.33
C THR A 813 11.65 11.95 -19.39
N THR A 814 11.45 12.26 -20.68
CA THR A 814 12.08 11.49 -21.77
C THR A 814 13.60 11.64 -21.75
N VAL A 815 14.07 12.85 -21.50
CA VAL A 815 15.50 13.18 -21.41
C VAL A 815 16.13 12.54 -20.18
N ILE A 816 15.49 12.63 -19.00
CA ILE A 816 15.96 11.99 -17.76
C ILE A 816 16.12 10.48 -17.96
N LYS A 817 15.12 9.82 -18.58
CA LYS A 817 15.19 8.37 -18.88
C LYS A 817 16.29 8.02 -19.87
N ALA A 818 16.55 8.85 -20.87
CA ALA A 818 17.64 8.64 -21.83
C ALA A 818 19.02 8.86 -21.18
N PHE A 819 19.14 9.89 -20.35
CA PHE A 819 20.35 10.22 -19.61
C PHE A 819 20.73 9.09 -18.64
N ASN A 820 19.77 8.59 -17.85
CA ASN A 820 20.00 7.49 -16.90
C ASN A 820 20.40 6.15 -17.56
N LYS A 821 20.25 6.02 -18.87
CA LYS A 821 20.69 4.84 -19.64
C LYS A 821 22.11 4.95 -20.18
N LEU A 822 22.74 6.13 -20.13
CA LEU A 822 24.12 6.30 -20.55
C LEU A 822 25.06 5.53 -19.60
N THR A 823 26.11 4.96 -20.17
CA THR A 823 27.19 4.35 -19.36
C THR A 823 27.95 5.43 -18.60
N SER A 824 28.71 5.06 -17.57
CA SER A 824 29.54 6.00 -16.81
C SER A 824 30.43 6.87 -17.71
N LYS A 825 31.12 6.24 -18.66
CA LYS A 825 31.94 6.91 -19.68
C LYS A 825 31.15 7.86 -20.59
N GLN A 826 29.99 7.43 -21.10
CA GLN A 826 29.15 8.29 -21.95
C GLN A 826 28.63 9.50 -21.17
N MET A 827 28.23 9.32 -19.92
CA MET A 827 27.74 10.39 -19.06
C MET A 827 28.83 11.42 -18.73
N SER A 828 30.10 11.02 -18.64
CA SER A 828 31.20 11.94 -18.39
C SER A 828 31.47 12.90 -19.56
N LEU A 829 31.04 12.57 -20.78
CA LEU A 829 31.14 13.43 -21.97
C LEU A 829 30.04 14.49 -22.07
N VAL A 830 28.94 14.32 -21.32
CA VAL A 830 27.89 15.35 -21.21
C VAL A 830 28.44 16.48 -20.33
N SER A 831 28.26 17.75 -20.70
CA SER A 831 28.82 18.84 -19.90
C SER A 831 28.22 18.88 -18.48
N PRO A 832 28.99 19.29 -17.45
CA PRO A 832 28.47 19.41 -16.09
C PRO A 832 27.18 20.24 -15.98
N GLU A 833 27.07 21.32 -16.76
CA GLU A 833 25.92 22.23 -16.76
C GLU A 833 24.64 21.56 -17.27
N ILE A 834 24.77 20.75 -18.33
CA ILE A 834 23.65 19.97 -18.88
C ILE A 834 23.23 18.89 -17.88
N ARG A 835 24.20 18.17 -17.29
CA ARG A 835 23.90 17.15 -16.26
C ARG A 835 23.16 17.78 -15.08
N GLN A 836 23.60 18.95 -14.63
CA GLN A 836 22.97 19.68 -13.54
C GLN A 836 21.54 20.11 -13.91
N SER A 837 21.32 20.62 -15.12
CA SER A 837 19.99 21.00 -15.59
C SER A 837 19.01 19.82 -15.59
N ILE A 838 19.47 18.64 -16.01
CA ILE A 838 18.67 17.40 -15.98
C ILE A 838 18.32 17.00 -14.55
N ILE A 839 19.30 17.07 -13.64
CA ILE A 839 19.11 16.80 -12.21
C ILE A 839 18.11 17.78 -11.59
N ASP A 840 18.20 19.07 -11.90
CA ASP A 840 17.30 20.08 -11.36
C ASP A 840 15.86 19.86 -11.84
N LYS A 841 15.67 19.38 -13.08
CA LYS A 841 14.34 18.95 -13.57
C LYS A 841 13.82 17.69 -12.88
N ASP A 842 14.67 16.71 -12.62
CA ASP A 842 14.30 15.49 -11.89
C ASP A 842 13.89 15.82 -10.44
N LYS A 843 14.68 16.64 -9.74
CA LYS A 843 14.35 17.17 -8.41
C LYS A 843 13.07 18.00 -8.42
N GLY A 844 12.89 18.87 -9.41
CA GLY A 844 11.68 19.67 -9.57
C GLY A 844 10.44 18.78 -9.70
N GLN A 845 10.50 17.70 -10.48
CA GLN A 845 9.40 16.74 -10.61
C GLN A 845 9.08 16.04 -9.28
N GLN A 846 10.10 15.69 -8.49
CA GLN A 846 9.93 15.09 -7.16
C GLN A 846 9.33 16.07 -6.15
N GLN A 847 9.73 17.33 -6.20
CA GLN A 847 9.20 18.40 -5.34
C GLN A 847 7.76 18.77 -5.72
N SER A 848 7.45 18.79 -7.01
CA SER A 848 6.10 18.91 -7.56
C SER A 848 5.17 17.82 -7.01
N ASN A 849 5.63 16.57 -7.06
CA ASN A 849 4.95 15.42 -6.48
C ASN A 849 4.69 15.58 -4.97
N GLU A 850 5.71 15.95 -4.19
CA GLU A 850 5.58 16.24 -2.75
C GLU A 850 4.59 17.39 -2.47
N SER A 851 4.58 18.43 -3.31
CA SER A 851 3.68 19.58 -3.15
C SER A 851 2.22 19.19 -3.37
N ALA A 852 1.94 18.37 -4.39
CA ALA A 852 0.61 17.80 -4.62
C ALA A 852 0.15 16.92 -3.44
N LEU A 853 1.05 16.11 -2.88
CA LEU A 853 0.74 15.28 -1.71
C LEU A 853 0.46 16.12 -0.45
N LYS A 854 1.29 17.12 -0.15
CA LYS A 854 1.04 18.06 0.97
C LYS A 854 -0.32 18.74 0.84
N LEU A 855 -0.73 19.06 -0.38
CA LEU A 855 -2.04 19.65 -0.63
C LEU A 855 -3.17 18.68 -0.33
N VAL A 856 -3.05 17.41 -0.73
CA VAL A 856 -4.01 16.36 -0.36
C VAL A 856 -4.12 16.22 1.16
N GLU A 857 -2.99 16.22 1.88
CA GLU A 857 -2.97 16.21 3.35
C GLU A 857 -3.70 17.42 3.94
N SER A 858 -3.42 18.62 3.40
CA SER A 858 -4.04 19.87 3.85
C SER A 858 -5.54 19.88 3.61
N ILE A 859 -6.00 19.38 2.46
CA ILE A 859 -7.43 19.25 2.14
C ILE A 859 -8.10 18.25 3.09
N ASN A 860 -7.47 17.12 3.38
CA ASN A 860 -8.01 16.15 4.34
C ASN A 860 -8.07 16.72 5.76
N SER A 861 -7.16 17.62 6.11
CA SER A 861 -7.11 18.27 7.42
C SER A 861 -8.16 19.38 7.62
N LEU A 862 -8.95 19.74 6.58
CA LEU A 862 -10.06 20.69 6.72
C LEU A 862 -11.17 20.18 7.64
N LEU A 863 -11.29 18.85 7.77
CA LEU A 863 -12.25 18.19 8.63
C LEU A 863 -11.52 17.36 9.67
N VAL A 864 -11.85 17.54 10.94
CA VAL A 864 -11.34 16.72 12.04
C VAL A 864 -12.54 16.10 12.74
N ASN A 865 -12.64 14.77 12.68
CA ASN A 865 -13.77 14.01 13.22
C ASN A 865 -15.13 14.53 12.69
N GLY A 866 -15.25 14.77 11.38
CA GLY A 866 -16.52 15.22 10.76
C GLY A 866 -16.87 16.70 10.95
N GLU A 867 -16.10 17.45 11.73
CA GLU A 867 -16.29 18.89 11.94
C GLU A 867 -15.21 19.71 11.25
N TYR A 868 -15.58 20.92 10.83
CA TYR A 868 -14.61 21.85 10.29
C TYR A 868 -13.67 22.37 11.38
N ILE A 869 -12.40 22.50 11.01
CA ILE A 869 -11.38 23.15 11.82
C ILE A 869 -11.71 24.62 12.09
N ASP A 870 -11.03 25.18 13.08
CA ASP A 870 -11.06 26.62 13.33
C ASP A 870 -10.33 27.37 12.20
N ASP A 871 -10.65 28.65 12.01
CA ASP A 871 -10.13 29.48 10.91
C ASP A 871 -10.27 28.84 9.50
N LEU A 872 -11.35 28.07 9.30
CA LEU A 872 -11.62 27.35 8.05
C LEU A 872 -11.50 28.23 6.81
N GLU A 873 -12.04 29.46 6.86
CA GLU A 873 -12.02 30.39 5.73
C GLU A 873 -10.59 30.72 5.26
N THR A 874 -9.68 30.99 6.19
CA THR A 874 -8.27 31.26 5.90
C THR A 874 -7.61 30.03 5.28
N LYS A 875 -7.83 28.85 5.88
CA LYS A 875 -7.23 27.60 5.40
C LYS A 875 -7.72 27.19 4.02
N VAL A 876 -9.00 27.36 3.74
CA VAL A 876 -9.58 27.11 2.40
C VAL A 876 -8.96 28.03 1.35
N LYS A 877 -8.77 29.33 1.65
CA LYS A 877 -8.10 30.28 0.74
C LYS A 877 -6.64 29.92 0.48
N GLU A 878 -5.90 29.52 1.50
CA GLU A 878 -4.50 29.04 1.37
C GLU A 878 -4.43 27.81 0.47
N ILE A 879 -5.27 26.80 0.73
CA ILE A 879 -5.32 25.54 -0.03
C ILE A 879 -5.76 25.80 -1.47
N ARG A 880 -6.76 26.66 -1.70
CA ARG A 880 -7.21 27.06 -3.04
C ARG A 880 -6.07 27.67 -3.84
N THR A 881 -5.35 28.63 -3.25
CA THR A 881 -4.19 29.27 -3.88
C THR A 881 -3.11 28.26 -4.23
N ALA A 882 -2.79 27.35 -3.30
CA ALA A 882 -1.82 26.28 -3.53
C ALA A 882 -2.27 25.30 -4.63
N TYR A 883 -3.56 24.95 -4.67
CA TYR A 883 -4.15 24.13 -5.73
C TYR A 883 -4.03 24.81 -7.09
N ASP A 884 -4.40 26.09 -7.19
CA ASP A 884 -4.42 26.82 -8.45
C ASP A 884 -3.03 26.98 -9.05
N ALA A 885 -2.00 27.07 -8.21
CA ALA A 885 -0.59 27.09 -8.59
C ALA A 885 -0.06 25.75 -9.17
N LEU A 886 -0.75 24.64 -8.93
CA LEU A 886 -0.37 23.33 -9.49
C LEU A 886 -0.59 23.26 -11.01
N SER A 887 0.31 22.58 -11.71
CA SER A 887 0.15 22.16 -13.10
C SER A 887 -0.98 21.15 -13.27
N SER A 888 -1.45 20.98 -14.51
CA SER A 888 -2.51 20.00 -14.83
C SER A 888 -2.15 18.57 -14.41
N SER A 889 -0.88 18.18 -14.52
CA SER A 889 -0.39 16.87 -14.07
C SER A 889 -0.44 16.72 -12.55
N GLU A 890 -0.03 17.74 -11.80
CA GLU A 890 -0.05 17.72 -10.33
C GLU A 890 -1.49 17.73 -9.79
N LYS A 891 -2.37 18.56 -10.38
CA LYS A 891 -3.81 18.60 -10.03
C LYS A 891 -4.48 17.23 -10.16
N SER A 892 -4.04 16.41 -11.10
CA SER A 892 -4.59 15.06 -11.31
C SER A 892 -4.33 14.09 -10.15
N VAL A 893 -3.33 14.37 -9.31
CA VAL A 893 -2.96 13.59 -8.12
C VAL A 893 -3.86 13.96 -6.93
N VAL A 894 -4.40 15.17 -6.91
CA VAL A 894 -5.22 15.70 -5.80
C VAL A 894 -6.65 15.15 -5.87
N LYS A 895 -6.80 13.86 -5.54
CA LYS A 895 -8.08 13.13 -5.69
C LYS A 895 -9.18 13.60 -4.75
N ASN A 896 -8.84 14.22 -3.63
CA ASN A 896 -9.77 14.72 -2.61
C ASN A 896 -10.22 16.18 -2.84
N TYR A 897 -9.99 16.74 -4.03
CA TYR A 897 -10.38 18.10 -4.37
C TYR A 897 -11.88 18.41 -4.11
N SER A 898 -12.75 17.41 -4.19
CA SER A 898 -14.17 17.56 -3.84
C SER A 898 -14.41 18.02 -2.40
N LYS A 899 -13.55 17.62 -1.44
CA LYS A 899 -13.61 18.07 -0.04
C LYS A 899 -13.36 19.58 0.08
N LEU A 900 -12.42 20.12 -0.71
CA LEU A 900 -12.15 21.56 -0.77
C LEU A 900 -13.37 22.33 -1.30
N THR A 901 -13.93 21.89 -2.44
CA THR A 901 -15.10 22.55 -3.02
C THR A 901 -16.33 22.46 -2.12
N GLN A 902 -16.45 21.38 -1.34
CA GLN A 902 -17.51 21.24 -0.35
C GLN A 902 -17.33 22.26 0.78
N ALA A 903 -16.11 22.40 1.32
CA ALA A 903 -15.81 23.39 2.35
C ALA A 903 -16.10 24.83 1.88
N GLU A 904 -15.75 25.17 0.62
CA GLU A 904 -16.08 26.46 0.02
C GLU A 904 -17.59 26.69 -0.09
N SER A 905 -18.34 25.66 -0.54
CA SER A 905 -19.79 25.74 -0.63
C SER A 905 -20.44 25.92 0.74
N ASP A 906 -19.91 25.25 1.76
CA ASP A 906 -20.44 25.26 3.11
C ASP A 906 -20.13 26.57 3.85
N LEU A 907 -18.94 27.13 3.66
CA LEU A 907 -18.61 28.51 4.06
C LEU A 907 -19.60 29.52 3.45
N LYS A 908 -19.92 29.36 2.16
CA LYS A 908 -20.89 30.23 1.48
C LYS A 908 -22.29 30.12 2.11
N LYS A 909 -22.78 28.90 2.39
CA LYS A 909 -24.09 28.70 3.03
C LYS A 909 -24.15 29.39 4.40
N VAL A 910 -23.10 29.25 5.21
CA VAL A 910 -23.00 29.90 6.52
C VAL A 910 -23.00 31.43 6.39
N ALA A 911 -22.26 31.99 5.43
CA ALA A 911 -22.27 33.42 5.15
C ALA A 911 -23.64 33.92 4.64
N ASP A 912 -24.33 33.15 3.79
CA ASP A 912 -25.66 33.50 3.29
C ASP A 912 -26.71 33.53 4.42
N VAL A 913 -26.62 32.62 5.40
CA VAL A 913 -27.47 32.65 6.60
C VAL A 913 -27.14 33.86 7.48
N HIS A 914 -25.85 34.14 7.70
CA HIS A 914 -25.41 35.30 8.48
C HIS A 914 -25.86 36.63 7.84
N ALA A 915 -25.93 36.71 6.51
CA ALA A 915 -26.44 37.90 5.82
C ALA A 915 -27.91 38.22 6.16
N LEU A 916 -28.68 37.27 6.70
CA LEU A 916 -30.05 37.49 7.17
C LEU A 916 -30.10 37.95 8.64
N TYR A 917 -28.97 37.92 9.35
CA TYR A 917 -28.91 38.19 10.78
C TYR A 917 -29.37 39.60 11.13
N VAL A 918 -30.23 39.68 12.14
CA VAL A 918 -30.61 40.92 12.82
C VAL A 918 -30.65 40.67 14.34
N PRO A 919 -30.30 41.67 15.17
CA PRO A 919 -30.41 41.58 16.63
C PRO A 919 -31.88 41.44 17.07
N SER A 920 -32.09 40.84 18.24
CA SER A 920 -33.43 40.61 18.79
C SER A 920 -34.03 41.89 19.38
N THR A 921 -34.76 42.64 18.56
CA THR A 921 -35.49 43.87 18.93
C THR A 921 -36.93 43.81 18.42
N ASP A 922 -37.86 44.50 19.10
CA ASP A 922 -39.30 44.49 18.75
C ASP A 922 -39.57 44.94 17.30
N ASP A 923 -38.79 45.89 16.77
CA ASP A 923 -38.94 46.42 15.41
C ASP A 923 -38.55 45.44 14.28
N ASN A 924 -37.87 44.33 14.60
CA ASN A 924 -37.26 43.42 13.61
C ASN A 924 -37.80 41.99 13.66
N ALA A 925 -38.93 41.75 14.33
CA ALA A 925 -39.46 40.40 14.60
C ALA A 925 -39.56 39.50 13.35
N ALA A 926 -40.01 40.03 12.21
CA ALA A 926 -40.13 39.27 10.95
C ALA A 926 -38.77 38.87 10.37
N ALA A 927 -37.80 39.79 10.37
CA ALA A 927 -36.44 39.53 9.90
C ALA A 927 -35.70 38.55 10.83
N ARG A 928 -35.89 38.69 12.14
CA ARG A 928 -35.34 37.74 13.13
C ARG A 928 -35.90 36.34 12.91
N LYS A 929 -37.21 36.21 12.67
CA LYS A 929 -37.84 34.91 12.36
C LYS A 929 -37.32 34.31 11.04
N ALA A 930 -37.06 35.13 10.03
CA ALA A 930 -36.47 34.67 8.78
C ALA A 930 -35.05 34.11 8.98
N TRP A 931 -34.20 34.82 9.75
CA TRP A 931 -32.88 34.33 10.13
C TRP A 931 -32.98 33.04 10.96
N GLN A 932 -33.81 32.99 12.00
CA GLN A 932 -34.00 31.77 12.82
C GLN A 932 -34.44 30.57 11.98
N THR A 933 -35.30 30.79 10.98
CA THR A 933 -35.74 29.74 10.06
C THR A 933 -34.59 29.27 9.16
N ALA A 934 -33.74 30.18 8.69
CA ALA A 934 -32.60 29.84 7.85
C ALA A 934 -31.50 29.14 8.66
N TYR A 935 -31.16 29.67 9.84
CA TYR A 935 -30.26 29.07 10.82
C TYR A 935 -30.75 27.68 11.23
N GLY A 936 -32.05 27.53 11.49
CA GLY A 936 -32.63 26.26 11.89
C GLY A 936 -32.60 25.17 10.81
N LYS A 937 -32.33 25.53 9.55
CA LYS A 937 -32.14 24.61 8.43
C LYS A 937 -30.68 24.27 8.17
N LEU A 938 -29.73 24.93 8.84
CA LEU A 938 -28.33 24.52 8.78
C LEU A 938 -28.20 23.11 9.34
N SER A 939 -27.38 22.28 8.71
CA SER A 939 -27.00 21.00 9.29
C SER A 939 -26.17 21.24 10.54
N LYS A 940 -26.07 20.25 11.45
CA LYS A 940 -25.34 20.44 12.72
C LYS A 940 -23.87 20.83 12.51
N LYS A 941 -23.22 20.27 11.49
CA LYS A 941 -21.85 20.66 11.10
C LYS A 941 -21.76 22.14 10.71
N LEU A 942 -22.75 22.66 9.98
CA LEU A 942 -22.79 24.07 9.56
C LEU A 942 -23.24 25.00 10.69
N GLU A 943 -24.09 24.54 11.59
CA GLU A 943 -24.45 25.22 12.83
C GLU A 943 -23.21 25.45 13.70
N ILE A 944 -22.40 24.42 13.91
CA ILE A 944 -21.13 24.52 14.64
C ILE A 944 -20.18 25.51 13.96
N LEU A 945 -20.05 25.43 12.62
CA LEU A 945 -19.22 26.37 11.86
C LEU A 945 -19.74 27.82 12.00
N TYR A 946 -21.05 28.04 11.88
CA TYR A 946 -21.68 29.35 12.08
C TYR A 946 -21.33 29.91 13.45
N ASN A 947 -21.50 29.11 14.50
CA ASN A 947 -21.29 29.54 15.88
C ASN A 947 -19.82 29.87 16.18
N LYS A 948 -18.89 29.17 15.51
CA LYS A 948 -17.45 29.50 15.57
C LYS A 948 -17.13 30.81 14.87
N MET A 949 -17.76 31.07 13.72
CA MET A 949 -17.49 32.27 12.91
C MET A 949 -18.18 33.53 13.47
N TYR A 950 -19.37 33.38 14.06
CA TYR A 950 -20.25 34.47 14.46
C TYR A 950 -20.74 34.29 15.91
N VAL A 951 -19.79 34.23 16.86
CA VAL A 951 -20.03 33.92 18.28
C VAL A 951 -21.05 34.86 18.95
N ASN A 952 -21.22 36.08 18.44
CA ASN A 952 -22.06 37.12 19.05
C ASN A 952 -23.52 37.11 18.58
N ASP A 953 -23.89 36.21 17.67
CA ASP A 953 -25.22 36.23 17.02
C ASP A 953 -26.32 35.52 17.81
N LEU A 954 -25.94 34.56 18.65
CA LEU A 954 -26.88 33.65 19.31
C LEU A 954 -27.51 34.23 20.58
#